data_AF-A0A7Y4XWI5-F1
#
_entry.id   AF-A0A7Y4XWI5-F1
#
_cell.length_a   1.000
_cell.length_b   1.000
_cell.length_c   1.000
_cell.angle_alpha   90.00
_cell.angle_beta   90.00
_cell.angle_gamma   90.00
#
_symmetry.space_group_name_H-M   'P 1'
#
loop_
_entity.id
_entity.type
_entity.pdbx_description
1 polymer ?
#
loop_
_entity_poly.entity_id
_entity_poly.type
_entity_poly.pdbx_seq_one_letter_code
_entity_poly.pdbx_strand_id
1 'polypeptide(L)'
;MSSMDLLKQFDKAQLFRFFVDGRFQKKYAGWVGYEAGERGSVQALLNGFAFMVDNFDLSQGLRCTYLLDLHKTCMLSIETENKKSSPGDIRYLNAGMPFFAKTTTLENIQEIFALRKDDGTAVFNNQKYAKTANELDANTIYEAIQNEGKLNYRNWYPVIDIKTQLALEKKASLHEFYQAKHHVQMLFVDKVEAIVFRYNNAIKSADSDDERLRCIALVVRELELLHPFPDGNCRTFACVLLTQMLLYYGFYPAILSNPNLDGEYSLDQWITEIKHGMACTKLLLENPQARIYEYSILDAQPEDRKTFLNMAKVFIDKINNVAEIYLTPIRLAEYTDGYWLNGCDAYLTFTGVGTYNTYNIGNIYFVLQLDDWMAEKKDIADEIQKIIQKGIKAIVLDRPEYAKGINIPVFMVNNAFSAFKKTAIKVRQEVDCMTILVTGTEGKTGAKVQLHHLLKYQAQTHAVLNSANTEIPVLRSLINLNKCDKIEINEVSVGSDEAYRVERAKMVNPNICLFTNIGPNHMDMHKTMDNLLAAKSSVVEGLREGGFCIVNAANDYYLGLVAAIRLRKPGLTILTYGKASANHAYLESASINQERLGWDLSAVIDGERVDYFLPLFQQHAPLMSVGILLTIKKSGYDIQQAAKNYADLEPFETMGRLLKLTKQEGEVLFYDQSRRGGIQGMRSAFNDLKNFNVKGKIVALVGGVSVKKDGEWTQEVHRQLAELINNSPIARLYTTGNYMEYVHQQLTDKTLLVTHTDDLDALTDYLMSDIKAGDLLFIIGSAYLYLGRVSDKLLNYKDKDKFDPAIKQLKLTESDVLQYRVLLVFEAVANGLPVLAACNRYAINEADYQKWHEQCANYRELRAALLMYFFSNVDVVIENKLIKNINHSLAVSGHQSYIYSKEFCHQWFNNHDNIKNQEKKQLFGSFYHFGHDEYILHIEVATQHLHIGLVKYTKNDENYKIIKMQEAMLADIKQQFIFPESLDIKYRNWGLGWCSVDCGNFIEPCNAAIYHALIDFKNSRLFKNKIALFLKALTIH
;
A
#
# COMPACT_ATOMS: atom_id res chain seq x y z
N MET A 1 -15.62 -19.46 -20.56
CA MET A 1 -14.62 -19.11 -19.52
C MET A 1 -14.51 -17.59 -19.59
N SER A 2 -14.31 -16.86 -18.49
CA SER A 2 -14.05 -15.43 -18.68
C SER A 2 -12.72 -15.24 -19.42
N SER A 3 -12.54 -14.11 -20.07
CA SER A 3 -11.35 -13.84 -20.87
C SER A 3 -10.08 -13.75 -20.03
N MET A 4 -10.16 -13.22 -18.82
CA MET A 4 -9.02 -13.15 -17.89
C MET A 4 -8.73 -14.47 -17.18
N ASP A 5 -9.74 -15.31 -16.98
CA ASP A 5 -9.55 -16.66 -16.44
C ASP A 5 -8.63 -17.51 -17.35
N LEU A 6 -8.67 -17.29 -18.67
CA LEU A 6 -7.76 -17.94 -19.62
C LEU A 6 -6.30 -17.60 -19.31
N LEU A 7 -5.99 -16.31 -19.13
CA LEU A 7 -4.64 -15.88 -18.77
C LEU A 7 -4.23 -16.38 -17.38
N LYS A 8 -5.16 -16.45 -16.42
CA LYS A 8 -4.89 -17.01 -15.08
C LYS A 8 -4.45 -18.47 -15.13
N GLN A 9 -5.10 -19.27 -15.97
CA GLN A 9 -4.81 -20.71 -16.14
C GLN A 9 -3.61 -21.00 -17.04
N PHE A 10 -3.24 -20.06 -17.92
CA PHE A 10 -2.11 -20.23 -18.83
C PHE A 10 -0.77 -20.32 -18.07
N ASP A 11 0.13 -21.19 -18.54
CA ASP A 11 1.46 -21.35 -17.96
C ASP A 11 2.26 -20.03 -18.06
N LYS A 12 2.55 -19.45 -16.91
CA LYS A 12 3.21 -18.13 -16.79
C LYS A 12 4.61 -18.13 -17.40
N ALA A 13 5.30 -19.27 -17.43
CA ALA A 13 6.62 -19.38 -18.04
C ALA A 13 6.57 -19.29 -19.58
N GLN A 14 5.38 -19.38 -20.18
CA GLN A 14 5.17 -19.39 -21.62
C GLN A 14 4.50 -18.12 -22.16
N LEU A 15 4.28 -17.09 -21.32
CA LEU A 15 3.64 -15.83 -21.74
C LEU A 15 4.39 -15.12 -22.90
N PHE A 16 5.69 -15.39 -23.07
CA PHE A 16 6.46 -14.85 -24.20
C PHE A 16 5.91 -15.27 -25.56
N ARG A 17 5.19 -16.39 -25.64
CA ARG A 17 4.65 -16.91 -26.90
C ARG A 17 3.64 -15.97 -27.55
N PHE A 18 3.03 -15.05 -26.80
CA PHE A 18 2.11 -14.05 -27.36
C PHE A 18 2.82 -12.92 -28.11
N PHE A 19 4.16 -12.85 -28.05
CA PHE A 19 4.91 -11.77 -28.70
C PHE A 19 6.25 -12.19 -29.31
N VAL A 20 6.71 -13.42 -29.06
CA VAL A 20 7.84 -14.03 -29.78
C VAL A 20 7.31 -14.82 -30.96
N ASP A 21 7.70 -14.41 -32.16
CA ASP A 21 7.42 -15.07 -33.44
C ASP A 21 7.59 -16.59 -33.36
N GLY A 22 6.53 -17.33 -33.72
CA GLY A 22 6.52 -18.79 -33.69
C GLY A 22 7.68 -19.44 -34.45
N ARG A 23 8.09 -18.89 -35.60
CA ARG A 23 9.23 -19.40 -36.39
C ARG A 23 10.55 -19.29 -35.64
N PHE A 24 10.62 -18.38 -34.69
CA PHE A 24 11.84 -18.10 -33.94
C PHE A 24 11.88 -18.72 -32.54
N GLN A 25 10.78 -19.26 -32.02
CA GLN A 25 10.76 -19.86 -30.68
C GLN A 25 11.78 -20.99 -30.52
N LYS A 26 11.87 -21.91 -31.49
CA LYS A 26 12.93 -22.95 -31.46
C LYS A 26 14.32 -22.37 -31.69
N LYS A 27 14.46 -21.46 -32.67
CA LYS A 27 15.74 -20.84 -33.07
C LYS A 27 16.39 -20.04 -31.93
N TYR A 28 15.58 -19.38 -31.11
CA TYR A 28 16.02 -18.47 -30.06
C TYR A 28 15.84 -19.03 -28.65
N ALA A 29 15.64 -20.36 -28.51
CA ALA A 29 15.43 -21.02 -27.23
C ALA A 29 14.30 -20.33 -26.41
N GLY A 30 13.16 -20.10 -27.05
CA GLY A 30 12.05 -19.31 -26.51
C GLY A 30 12.31 -17.82 -26.69
N TRP A 31 12.38 -17.09 -25.58
CA TRP A 31 12.53 -15.63 -25.54
C TRP A 31 13.99 -15.15 -25.52
N VAL A 32 14.95 -16.03 -25.22
CA VAL A 32 16.35 -15.66 -24.92
C VAL A 32 17.02 -14.98 -26.12
N GLY A 33 16.99 -15.62 -27.29
CA GLY A 33 17.58 -15.04 -28.49
C GLY A 33 16.82 -13.82 -29.03
N TYR A 34 15.54 -13.68 -28.67
CA TYR A 34 14.76 -12.49 -29.01
C TYR A 34 15.23 -11.28 -28.19
N GLU A 35 15.41 -11.44 -26.88
CA GLU A 35 16.00 -10.42 -26.00
C GLU A 35 17.45 -10.08 -26.37
N ALA A 36 18.24 -11.07 -26.78
CA ALA A 36 19.62 -10.83 -27.23
C ALA A 36 19.69 -10.04 -28.55
N GLY A 37 18.68 -10.14 -29.42
CA GLY A 37 18.63 -9.45 -30.71
C GLY A 37 18.27 -7.97 -30.61
N GLU A 38 17.38 -7.59 -29.69
CA GLU A 38 17.09 -6.21 -29.34
C GLU A 38 16.85 -6.11 -27.83
N ARG A 39 17.90 -5.72 -27.11
CA ARG A 39 17.90 -5.73 -25.64
C ARG A 39 16.82 -4.81 -25.07
N GLY A 40 16.09 -5.29 -24.07
CA GLY A 40 14.95 -4.63 -23.46
C GLY A 40 13.61 -4.89 -24.16
N SER A 41 13.59 -5.57 -25.32
CA SER A 41 12.37 -5.79 -26.08
C SER A 41 11.36 -6.70 -25.38
N VAL A 42 11.82 -7.73 -24.67
CA VAL A 42 10.92 -8.62 -23.90
C VAL A 42 10.29 -7.85 -22.75
N GLN A 43 11.08 -7.04 -22.03
CA GLN A 43 10.56 -6.21 -20.95
C GLN A 43 9.56 -5.18 -21.46
N ALA A 44 9.82 -4.55 -22.61
CA ALA A 44 8.93 -3.57 -23.21
C ALA A 44 7.56 -4.18 -23.57
N LEU A 45 7.54 -5.39 -24.14
CA LEU A 45 6.31 -6.13 -24.43
C LEU A 45 5.57 -6.53 -23.15
N LEU A 46 6.27 -7.04 -22.13
CA LEU A 46 5.67 -7.36 -20.83
C LEU A 46 5.05 -6.12 -20.18
N ASN A 47 5.66 -4.94 -20.31
CA ASN A 47 5.10 -3.67 -19.87
C ASN A 47 3.82 -3.33 -20.67
N GLY A 48 3.83 -3.54 -21.99
CA GLY A 48 2.65 -3.37 -22.85
C GLY A 48 1.49 -4.27 -22.44
N PHE A 49 1.74 -5.55 -22.21
CA PHE A 49 0.75 -6.50 -21.69
C PHE A 49 0.27 -6.14 -20.28
N ALA A 50 1.14 -5.64 -19.41
CA ALA A 50 0.74 -5.14 -18.10
C ALA A 50 -0.15 -3.88 -18.21
N PHE A 51 0.10 -2.99 -19.18
CA PHE A 51 -0.72 -1.82 -19.46
C PHE A 51 -2.06 -2.18 -20.10
N MET A 52 -2.08 -3.23 -20.94
CA MET A 52 -3.29 -3.82 -21.48
C MET A 52 -4.25 -4.30 -20.37
N VAL A 53 -3.74 -4.97 -19.33
CA VAL A 53 -4.58 -5.43 -18.21
C VAL A 53 -5.22 -4.25 -17.46
N ASP A 54 -4.51 -3.14 -17.27
CA ASP A 54 -5.06 -1.94 -16.63
C ASP A 54 -6.16 -1.28 -17.49
N ASN A 55 -6.10 -1.44 -18.80
CA ASN A 55 -6.98 -0.81 -19.77
C ASN A 55 -7.84 -1.84 -20.51
N PHE A 56 -8.12 -2.97 -19.87
CA PHE A 56 -8.72 -4.12 -20.54
C PHE A 56 -10.13 -3.84 -21.09
N ASP A 57 -10.87 -2.93 -20.46
CA ASP A 57 -12.24 -2.58 -20.82
C ASP A 57 -12.31 -1.79 -22.14
N LEU A 58 -12.94 -2.39 -23.16
CA LEU A 58 -13.18 -1.79 -24.47
C LEU A 58 -14.65 -1.42 -24.72
N SER A 59 -15.50 -1.38 -23.69
CA SER A 59 -16.95 -1.11 -23.84
C SER A 59 -17.28 0.26 -24.43
N GLN A 60 -16.38 1.22 -24.26
CA GLN A 60 -16.47 2.57 -24.86
C GLN A 60 -15.83 2.65 -26.26
N GLY A 61 -15.34 1.53 -26.78
CA GLY A 61 -14.59 1.45 -28.03
C GLY A 61 -13.09 1.77 -27.88
N LEU A 62 -12.35 1.53 -28.96
CA LEU A 62 -10.93 1.86 -29.08
C LEU A 62 -10.73 3.37 -29.20
N ARG A 63 -9.66 3.90 -28.59
CA ARG A 63 -9.32 5.34 -28.60
C ARG A 63 -7.92 5.57 -29.15
N CYS A 64 -7.71 6.63 -29.94
CA CYS A 64 -6.40 6.95 -30.49
C CYS A 64 -5.36 7.29 -29.43
N THR A 65 -5.77 7.97 -28.35
CA THR A 65 -4.90 8.26 -27.20
C THR A 65 -4.42 6.98 -26.50
N TYR A 66 -5.27 5.95 -26.43
CA TYR A 66 -4.88 4.65 -25.89
C TYR A 66 -3.80 3.99 -26.77
N LEU A 67 -3.95 4.01 -28.09
CA LEU A 67 -2.95 3.45 -29.02
C LEU A 67 -1.59 4.14 -28.87
N LEU A 68 -1.59 5.46 -28.69
CA LEU A 68 -0.40 6.25 -28.45
C LEU A 68 0.31 5.84 -27.16
N ASP A 69 -0.42 5.72 -26.06
CA ASP A 69 0.17 5.38 -24.75
C ASP A 69 0.57 3.90 -24.67
N LEU A 70 -0.18 3.02 -25.34
CA LEU A 70 0.19 1.63 -25.51
C LEU A 70 1.52 1.53 -26.28
N HIS A 71 1.65 2.26 -27.38
CA HIS A 71 2.87 2.26 -28.18
C HIS A 71 4.08 2.77 -27.38
N LYS A 72 3.94 3.90 -26.67
CA LYS A 72 4.99 4.40 -25.76
C LYS A 72 5.43 3.31 -24.80
N THR A 73 4.47 2.65 -24.16
CA THR A 73 4.74 1.59 -23.19
C THR A 73 5.49 0.41 -23.81
N CYS A 74 5.08 0.00 -25.01
CA CYS A 74 5.71 -1.08 -25.77
C CYS A 74 7.13 -0.76 -26.27
N MET A 75 7.60 0.46 -26.06
CA MET A 75 8.92 0.95 -26.46
C MET A 75 9.80 1.40 -25.30
N LEU A 76 9.27 1.43 -24.07
CA LEU A 76 10.04 1.71 -22.86
C LEU A 76 11.07 0.60 -22.63
N SER A 77 12.27 0.99 -22.17
CA SER A 77 13.39 0.08 -21.82
C SER A 77 14.16 -0.57 -22.98
N ILE A 78 13.84 -0.26 -24.24
CA ILE A 78 14.59 -0.79 -25.38
C ILE A 78 15.92 -0.04 -25.51
N GLU A 79 17.03 -0.79 -25.49
CA GLU A 79 18.37 -0.27 -25.72
C GLU A 79 18.69 -0.35 -27.23
N THR A 80 18.69 0.79 -27.93
CA THR A 80 19.09 0.84 -29.35
C THR A 80 20.20 1.84 -29.60
N GLU A 81 21.22 1.44 -30.36
CA GLU A 81 22.30 2.33 -30.82
C GLU A 81 21.83 3.35 -31.88
N ASN A 82 20.69 3.08 -32.53
CA ASN A 82 20.05 4.02 -33.45
C ASN A 82 19.34 5.13 -32.66
N LYS A 83 19.62 6.41 -32.97
CA LYS A 83 18.83 7.56 -32.48
C LYS A 83 17.44 7.55 -33.11
N LYS A 84 16.57 6.64 -32.68
CA LYS A 84 15.15 6.60 -33.06
C LYS A 84 14.43 7.82 -32.43
N SER A 85 13.30 8.21 -33.01
CA SER A 85 12.42 9.24 -32.45
C SER A 85 11.97 8.87 -31.04
N SER A 86 11.55 9.86 -30.25
CA SER A 86 10.98 9.61 -28.92
C SER A 86 9.79 8.63 -29.03
N PRO A 87 9.69 7.63 -28.13
CA PRO A 87 8.53 6.74 -28.09
C PRO A 87 7.21 7.51 -28.09
N GLY A 88 6.27 7.11 -28.96
CA GLY A 88 5.00 7.82 -29.11
C GLY A 88 5.02 9.02 -30.05
N ASP A 89 6.15 9.39 -30.66
CA ASP A 89 6.11 10.38 -31.75
C ASP A 89 5.36 9.79 -32.95
N ILE A 90 4.29 10.46 -33.39
CA ILE A 90 3.65 10.14 -34.66
C ILE A 90 4.63 10.41 -35.81
N ARG A 91 4.65 9.51 -36.79
CA ARG A 91 5.51 9.60 -37.97
C ARG A 91 5.19 10.88 -38.76
N TYR A 92 6.25 11.56 -39.19
CA TYR A 92 6.15 12.74 -40.07
C TYR A 92 6.99 12.62 -41.35
N LEU A 93 7.70 11.50 -41.55
CA LEU A 93 8.45 11.19 -42.77
C LEU A 93 7.86 9.97 -43.47
N ASN A 94 7.99 9.91 -44.79
CA ASN A 94 7.59 8.73 -45.54
C ASN A 94 8.47 7.53 -45.17
N ALA A 95 7.87 6.35 -45.10
CA ALA A 95 8.57 5.09 -44.89
C ALA A 95 8.08 4.05 -45.91
N GLY A 96 8.79 2.94 -46.00
CA GLY A 96 8.33 1.79 -46.78
C GLY A 96 8.64 0.49 -46.08
N MET A 97 7.80 -0.50 -46.30
CA MET A 97 8.02 -1.88 -45.85
C MET A 97 8.07 -2.83 -47.05
N PRO A 98 8.92 -3.86 -47.00
CA PRO A 98 9.00 -4.84 -48.09
C PRO A 98 7.80 -5.78 -48.08
N PHE A 99 7.16 -5.95 -49.24
CA PHE A 99 6.24 -7.05 -49.52
C PHE A 99 7.01 -8.14 -50.26
N PHE A 100 7.02 -9.36 -49.74
CA PHE A 100 7.84 -10.45 -50.28
C PHE A 100 7.01 -11.41 -51.15
N ALA A 101 7.66 -11.97 -52.18
CA ALA A 101 7.04 -12.93 -53.09
C ALA A 101 6.47 -14.17 -52.40
N LYS A 102 7.12 -14.61 -51.31
CA LYS A 102 6.76 -15.83 -50.57
C LYS A 102 5.45 -15.71 -49.77
N THR A 103 5.05 -14.48 -49.44
CA THR A 103 4.01 -14.20 -48.44
C THR A 103 2.89 -13.35 -49.00
N THR A 104 3.20 -12.43 -49.93
CA THR A 104 2.20 -11.54 -50.54
C THR A 104 1.36 -12.28 -51.58
N THR A 105 0.04 -12.15 -51.49
CA THR A 105 -0.93 -12.72 -52.44
C THR A 105 -1.52 -11.67 -53.38
N LEU A 106 -2.11 -12.12 -54.49
CA LEU A 106 -2.83 -11.24 -55.42
C LEU A 106 -4.03 -10.59 -54.72
N GLU A 107 -4.75 -11.35 -53.90
CA GLU A 107 -5.88 -10.88 -53.10
C GLU A 107 -5.45 -9.76 -52.14
N ASN A 108 -4.29 -9.88 -51.49
CA ASN A 108 -3.75 -8.80 -50.64
C ASN A 108 -3.56 -7.50 -51.43
N ILE A 109 -3.00 -7.57 -52.64
CA ILE A 109 -2.75 -6.40 -53.49
C ILE A 109 -4.08 -5.74 -53.91
N GLN A 110 -5.07 -6.54 -54.29
CA GLN A 110 -6.41 -6.05 -54.63
C GLN A 110 -7.07 -5.33 -53.45
N GLU A 111 -6.98 -5.90 -52.24
CA GLU A 111 -7.48 -5.29 -51.02
C GLU A 111 -6.77 -3.97 -50.69
N ILE A 112 -5.44 -3.92 -50.84
CA ILE A 112 -4.67 -2.69 -50.62
C ILE A 112 -5.07 -1.61 -51.63
N PHE A 113 -5.31 -1.97 -52.89
CA PHE A 113 -5.77 -1.01 -53.89
C PHE A 113 -7.17 -0.50 -53.57
N ALA A 114 -8.05 -1.36 -53.03
CA ALA A 114 -9.36 -0.94 -52.54
C ALA A 114 -9.25 0.01 -51.33
N LEU A 115 -8.37 -0.29 -50.38
CA LEU A 115 -8.11 0.55 -49.20
C LEU A 115 -7.54 1.93 -49.55
N ARG A 116 -6.75 1.99 -50.62
CA ARG A 116 -6.06 3.21 -51.08
C ARG A 116 -6.71 3.87 -52.29
N LYS A 117 -7.89 3.41 -52.66
CA LYS A 117 -8.65 3.95 -53.77
C LYS A 117 -8.94 5.43 -53.51
N ASP A 118 -8.70 6.25 -54.54
CA ASP A 118 -8.95 7.70 -54.51
C ASP A 118 -8.21 8.48 -53.40
N ASP A 119 -7.19 7.90 -52.76
CA ASP A 119 -6.42 8.58 -51.69
C ASP A 119 -5.35 9.56 -52.22
N GLY A 120 -5.10 9.56 -53.54
CA GLY A 120 -4.17 10.44 -54.24
C GLY A 120 -2.69 10.18 -54.00
N THR A 121 -2.33 9.06 -53.35
CA THR A 121 -0.96 8.77 -52.91
C THR A 121 -0.38 7.54 -53.60
N ALA A 122 0.93 7.53 -53.81
CA ALA A 122 1.59 6.39 -54.46
C ALA A 122 1.62 5.15 -53.57
N VAL A 123 1.40 3.97 -54.16
CA VAL A 123 1.31 2.70 -53.41
C VAL A 123 2.67 2.04 -53.18
N PHE A 124 3.63 2.22 -54.09
CA PHE A 124 4.98 1.64 -54.00
C PHE A 124 6.07 2.70 -54.13
N ASN A 125 7.23 2.45 -53.51
CA ASN A 125 8.38 3.36 -53.56
C ASN A 125 9.23 3.21 -54.85
N ASN A 126 9.06 2.11 -55.60
CA ASN A 126 9.79 1.87 -56.84
C ASN A 126 9.38 2.91 -57.91
N GLN A 127 10.36 3.56 -58.55
CA GLN A 127 10.09 4.60 -59.56
C GLN A 127 9.15 4.15 -60.69
N LYS A 128 9.22 2.89 -61.13
CA LYS A 128 8.35 2.31 -62.17
C LYS A 128 6.89 2.18 -61.70
N TYR A 129 6.68 1.91 -60.42
CA TYR A 129 5.38 1.61 -59.82
C TYR A 129 4.90 2.66 -58.81
N ALA A 130 5.55 3.83 -58.76
CA ALA A 130 5.20 4.96 -57.90
C ALA A 130 3.97 5.72 -58.43
N LYS A 131 2.83 5.00 -58.53
CA LYS A 131 1.55 5.50 -59.02
C LYS A 131 0.45 5.31 -57.97
N THR A 132 -0.67 6.00 -58.16
CA THR A 132 -1.85 5.85 -57.29
C THR A 132 -2.52 4.49 -57.51
N ALA A 133 -3.33 4.03 -56.55
CA ALA A 133 -4.06 2.76 -56.65
C ALA A 133 -4.97 2.70 -57.91
N ASN A 134 -5.49 3.85 -58.35
CA ASN A 134 -6.34 3.96 -59.54
C ASN A 134 -5.59 3.71 -60.87
N GLU A 135 -4.27 3.80 -60.87
CA GLU A 135 -3.42 3.70 -62.06
C GLU A 135 -2.65 2.37 -62.14
N LEU A 136 -2.81 1.50 -61.14
CA LEU A 136 -2.11 0.24 -61.01
C LEU A 136 -3.04 -0.94 -61.27
N ASP A 137 -2.52 -1.97 -61.94
CA ASP A 137 -3.18 -3.27 -62.10
C ASP A 137 -2.58 -4.28 -61.11
N ALA A 138 -3.45 -4.96 -60.36
CA ALA A 138 -3.02 -5.84 -59.27
C ALA A 138 -2.24 -7.06 -59.78
N ASN A 139 -2.62 -7.63 -60.94
CA ASN A 139 -1.92 -8.78 -61.53
C ASN A 139 -0.50 -8.38 -61.94
N THR A 140 -0.36 -7.24 -62.60
CA THR A 140 0.94 -6.70 -63.02
C THR A 140 1.87 -6.48 -61.83
N ILE A 141 1.36 -5.94 -60.72
CA ILE A 141 2.16 -5.75 -59.49
C ILE A 141 2.49 -7.08 -58.82
N TYR A 142 1.54 -8.02 -58.80
CA TYR A 142 1.78 -9.35 -58.26
C TYR A 142 2.92 -10.06 -59.01
N GLU A 143 2.87 -10.09 -60.33
CA GLU A 143 3.94 -10.63 -61.18
C GLU A 143 5.27 -9.90 -60.95
N ALA A 144 5.25 -8.58 -60.79
CA ALA A 144 6.46 -7.82 -60.46
C ALA A 144 7.07 -8.25 -59.12
N ILE A 145 6.26 -8.46 -58.08
CA ILE A 145 6.73 -8.97 -56.79
C ILE A 145 7.32 -10.38 -56.95
N GLN A 146 6.67 -11.27 -57.70
CA GLN A 146 7.17 -12.62 -57.95
C GLN A 146 8.52 -12.61 -58.70
N ASN A 147 8.68 -11.73 -59.68
CA ASN A 147 9.90 -11.63 -60.47
C ASN A 147 11.06 -10.93 -59.73
N GLU A 148 10.78 -9.85 -59.00
CA GLU A 148 11.78 -9.05 -58.27
C GLU A 148 12.08 -9.62 -56.87
N GLY A 149 11.31 -10.63 -56.42
CA GLY A 149 11.41 -11.27 -55.10
C GLY A 149 10.81 -10.45 -53.95
N LYS A 150 10.77 -9.12 -54.09
CA LYS A 150 10.07 -8.19 -53.19
C LYS A 150 9.75 -6.87 -53.88
N LEU A 151 8.75 -6.15 -53.36
CA LEU A 151 8.50 -4.75 -53.72
C LEU A 151 8.22 -3.94 -52.45
N ASN A 152 8.81 -2.74 -52.34
CA ASN A 152 8.62 -1.92 -51.15
C ASN A 152 7.28 -1.16 -51.24
N TYR A 153 6.30 -1.63 -50.46
CA TYR A 153 5.07 -0.89 -50.20
C TYR A 153 5.40 0.45 -49.55
N ARG A 154 4.85 1.51 -50.14
CA ARG A 154 4.93 2.86 -49.60
C ARG A 154 3.76 3.02 -48.67
N ASN A 155 4.00 3.11 -47.37
CA ASN A 155 2.93 3.37 -46.41
C ASN A 155 2.18 4.66 -46.78
N TRP A 156 0.91 4.78 -46.38
CA TRP A 156 0.17 6.01 -46.62
C TRP A 156 0.92 7.21 -46.00
N TYR A 157 1.12 8.24 -46.82
CA TYR A 157 1.79 9.47 -46.44
C TYR A 157 1.13 10.63 -47.19
N PRO A 158 0.74 11.72 -46.50
CA PRO A 158 -0.04 12.77 -47.12
C PRO A 158 0.74 13.44 -48.27
N VAL A 159 0.01 13.85 -49.31
CA VAL A 159 0.56 14.74 -50.33
C VAL A 159 0.73 16.12 -49.68
N ILE A 160 1.98 16.58 -49.59
CA ILE A 160 2.34 17.85 -48.97
C ILE A 160 2.85 18.81 -50.04
N ASP A 161 2.66 20.11 -49.82
CA ASP A 161 3.21 21.14 -50.71
C ASP A 161 4.74 21.24 -50.60
N ILE A 162 5.37 21.86 -51.60
CA ILE A 162 6.82 22.00 -51.71
C ILE A 162 7.41 22.74 -50.50
N LYS A 163 6.72 23.73 -49.92
CA LYS A 163 7.21 24.49 -48.77
C LYS A 163 7.28 23.59 -47.54
N THR A 164 6.23 22.82 -47.28
CA THR A 164 6.17 21.83 -46.20
C THR A 164 7.26 20.77 -46.39
N GLN A 165 7.47 20.29 -47.62
CA GLN A 165 8.53 19.33 -47.93
C GLN A 165 9.94 19.88 -47.65
N LEU A 166 10.25 21.09 -48.14
CA LEU A 166 11.54 21.75 -47.88
C LEU A 166 11.79 21.99 -46.39
N ALA A 167 10.74 22.35 -45.64
CA ALA A 167 10.82 22.52 -44.20
C ALA A 167 11.21 21.20 -43.51
N LEU A 168 10.56 20.08 -43.84
CA LEU A 168 10.87 18.75 -43.29
C LEU A 168 12.27 18.24 -43.66
N GLU A 169 12.79 18.63 -44.82
CA GLU A 169 14.18 18.38 -45.24
C GLU A 169 15.21 19.23 -44.48
N LYS A 170 14.79 20.01 -43.48
CA LYS A 170 15.62 20.96 -42.71
C LYS A 170 16.29 22.03 -43.58
N LYS A 171 15.65 22.37 -44.71
CA LYS A 171 16.08 23.45 -45.61
C LYS A 171 15.35 24.78 -45.35
N ALA A 172 14.57 24.85 -44.27
CA ALA A 172 13.87 26.05 -43.80
C ALA A 172 14.25 26.39 -42.34
N SER A 173 13.61 27.41 -41.76
CA SER A 173 13.85 27.76 -40.35
C SER A 173 13.39 26.64 -39.39
N LEU A 174 13.96 26.61 -38.18
CA LEU A 174 13.58 25.63 -37.15
C LEU A 174 12.09 25.73 -36.78
N HIS A 175 11.53 26.94 -36.79
CA HIS A 175 10.11 27.18 -36.54
C HIS A 175 9.24 26.54 -37.63
N GLU A 176 9.57 26.77 -38.90
CA GLU A 176 8.87 26.18 -40.04
C GLU A 176 9.00 24.65 -40.06
N PHE A 177 10.16 24.10 -39.68
CA PHE A 177 10.33 22.65 -39.53
C PHE A 177 9.33 22.07 -38.51
N TYR A 178 9.21 22.68 -37.32
CA TYR A 178 8.28 22.17 -36.30
C TYR A 178 6.81 22.38 -36.67
N GLN A 179 6.47 23.47 -37.37
CA GLN A 179 5.12 23.65 -37.91
C GLN A 179 4.77 22.58 -38.96
N ALA A 180 5.68 22.32 -39.90
CA ALA A 180 5.52 21.28 -40.91
C ALA A 180 5.44 19.88 -40.27
N LYS A 181 6.30 19.58 -39.28
CA LYS A 181 6.27 18.34 -38.51
C LYS A 181 4.89 18.16 -37.87
N HIS A 182 4.40 19.16 -37.13
CA HIS A 182 3.12 19.09 -36.45
C HIS A 182 1.94 18.94 -37.42
N HIS A 183 1.94 19.70 -38.52
CA HIS A 183 0.90 19.61 -39.54
C HIS A 183 0.77 18.19 -40.13
N VAL A 184 1.89 17.57 -40.52
CA VAL A 184 1.88 16.19 -41.04
C VAL A 184 1.45 15.18 -39.98
N GLN A 185 1.89 15.35 -38.72
CA GLN A 185 1.46 14.48 -37.63
C GLN A 185 -0.06 14.53 -37.41
N MET A 186 -0.69 15.70 -37.53
CA MET A 186 -2.15 15.82 -37.40
C MET A 186 -2.90 15.09 -38.53
N LEU A 187 -2.39 15.12 -39.76
CA LEU A 187 -2.98 14.36 -40.87
C LEU A 187 -2.90 12.83 -40.65
N PHE A 188 -1.85 12.35 -39.97
CA PHE A 188 -1.78 10.95 -39.53
C PHE A 188 -2.80 10.65 -38.45
N VAL A 189 -2.97 11.53 -37.46
CA VAL A 189 -3.98 11.38 -36.41
C VAL A 189 -5.38 11.26 -37.02
N ASP A 190 -5.72 12.13 -37.98
CA ASP A 190 -7.02 12.07 -38.68
C ASP A 190 -7.26 10.71 -39.37
N LYS A 191 -6.21 10.13 -39.98
CA LYS A 191 -6.30 8.79 -40.58
C LYS A 191 -6.46 7.68 -39.55
N VAL A 192 -5.74 7.75 -38.43
CA VAL A 192 -5.89 6.78 -37.34
C VAL A 192 -7.31 6.87 -36.74
N GLU A 193 -7.82 8.09 -36.55
CA GLU A 193 -9.19 8.32 -36.06
C GLU A 193 -10.24 7.74 -37.00
N ALA A 194 -10.08 7.89 -38.31
CA ALA A 194 -10.99 7.29 -39.29
C ALA A 194 -11.02 5.75 -39.21
N ILE A 195 -9.85 5.11 -39.07
CA ILE A 195 -9.73 3.65 -38.90
C ILE A 195 -10.42 3.19 -37.60
N VAL A 196 -10.12 3.86 -36.48
CA VAL A 196 -10.69 3.56 -35.16
C VAL A 196 -12.20 3.78 -35.15
N PHE A 197 -12.69 4.85 -35.77
CA PHE A 197 -14.12 5.13 -35.89
C PHE A 197 -14.86 4.03 -36.66
N ARG A 198 -14.33 3.60 -37.80
CA ARG A 198 -14.91 2.50 -38.58
C ARG A 198 -14.93 1.19 -37.78
N TYR A 199 -13.84 0.85 -37.10
CA TYR A 199 -13.78 -0.32 -36.23
C TYR A 199 -14.86 -0.25 -35.14
N ASN A 200 -14.95 0.86 -34.41
CA ASN A 200 -15.92 1.03 -33.31
C ASN A 200 -17.37 0.89 -33.78
N ASN A 201 -17.69 1.31 -35.00
CA ASN A 201 -19.04 1.13 -35.57
C ASN A 201 -19.28 -0.31 -36.04
N ALA A 202 -18.30 -0.91 -36.71
CA ALA A 202 -18.41 -2.26 -37.25
C ALA A 202 -18.52 -3.31 -36.13
N ILE A 203 -17.69 -3.21 -35.08
CA ILE A 203 -17.68 -4.18 -33.98
C ILE A 203 -18.98 -4.17 -33.18
N LYS A 204 -19.62 -3.00 -33.04
CA LYS A 204 -20.94 -2.85 -32.39
C LYS A 204 -22.08 -3.47 -33.19
N SER A 205 -21.92 -3.55 -34.51
CA SER A 205 -22.93 -4.07 -35.43
C SER A 205 -22.68 -5.54 -35.80
N ALA A 206 -21.63 -6.16 -35.26
CA ALA A 206 -21.27 -7.54 -35.55
C ALA A 206 -22.15 -8.51 -34.75
N ASP A 207 -22.88 -9.36 -35.46
CA ASP A 207 -23.86 -10.28 -34.88
C ASP A 207 -23.24 -11.66 -34.61
N SER A 208 -22.18 -12.02 -35.33
CA SER A 208 -21.47 -13.30 -35.18
C SER A 208 -20.02 -13.16 -34.70
N ASP A 209 -19.48 -14.24 -34.15
CA ASP A 209 -18.07 -14.31 -33.74
C ASP A 209 -17.11 -14.17 -34.93
N ASP A 210 -17.49 -14.68 -36.10
CA ASP A 210 -16.69 -14.52 -37.33
C ASP A 210 -16.65 -13.06 -37.80
N GLU A 211 -17.76 -12.33 -37.73
CA GLU A 211 -17.80 -10.90 -38.04
C GLU A 211 -16.96 -10.09 -37.05
N ARG A 212 -17.08 -10.38 -35.74
CA ARG A 212 -16.27 -9.71 -34.71
C ARG A 212 -14.78 -9.95 -34.95
N LEU A 213 -14.39 -11.19 -35.19
CA LEU A 213 -13.01 -11.53 -35.49
C LEU A 213 -12.51 -10.83 -36.76
N ARG A 214 -13.34 -10.72 -37.80
CA ARG A 214 -13.02 -9.96 -39.01
C ARG A 214 -12.77 -8.48 -38.71
N CYS A 215 -13.62 -7.85 -37.89
CA CYS A 215 -13.42 -6.46 -37.46
C CYS A 215 -12.11 -6.27 -36.70
N ILE A 216 -11.79 -7.18 -35.77
CA ILE A 216 -10.54 -7.16 -34.98
C ILE A 216 -9.32 -7.33 -35.89
N ALA A 217 -9.34 -8.32 -36.77
CA ALA A 217 -8.25 -8.60 -37.70
C ALA A 217 -8.01 -7.43 -38.67
N LEU A 218 -9.08 -6.81 -39.17
CA LEU A 218 -9.00 -5.68 -40.10
C LEU A 218 -8.38 -4.45 -39.45
N VAL A 219 -8.80 -4.05 -38.24
CA VAL A 219 -8.27 -2.83 -37.62
C VAL A 219 -6.78 -2.94 -37.30
N VAL A 220 -6.33 -4.11 -36.83
CA VAL A 220 -4.90 -4.38 -36.57
C VAL A 220 -4.11 -4.27 -37.87
N ARG A 221 -4.59 -4.93 -38.94
CA ARG A 221 -3.97 -4.88 -40.27
C ARG A 221 -3.88 -3.48 -40.85
N GLU A 222 -4.96 -2.69 -40.76
CA GLU A 222 -4.96 -1.32 -41.29
C GLU A 222 -4.03 -0.39 -40.52
N LEU A 223 -3.92 -0.55 -39.21
CA LEU A 223 -2.97 0.20 -38.38
C LEU A 223 -1.52 -0.16 -38.74
N GLU A 224 -1.22 -1.44 -38.99
CA GLU A 224 0.12 -1.86 -39.43
C GLU A 224 0.44 -1.35 -40.85
N LEU A 225 -0.50 -1.43 -41.79
CA LEU A 225 -0.34 -0.88 -43.15
C LEU A 225 -0.15 0.64 -43.14
N LEU A 226 -0.88 1.37 -42.29
CA LEU A 226 -0.72 2.81 -42.10
C LEU A 226 0.66 3.12 -41.48
N HIS A 227 1.08 2.31 -40.50
CA HIS A 227 2.34 2.42 -39.75
C HIS A 227 2.55 3.83 -39.16
N PRO A 228 1.64 4.26 -38.26
CA PRO A 228 1.62 5.62 -37.72
C PRO A 228 2.85 5.97 -36.88
N PHE A 229 3.56 4.98 -36.34
CA PHE A 229 4.76 5.21 -35.55
C PHE A 229 6.03 4.94 -36.37
N PRO A 230 7.15 5.64 -36.12
CA PRO A 230 8.42 5.38 -36.79
C PRO A 230 9.01 3.98 -36.52
N ASP A 231 8.68 3.38 -35.38
CA ASP A 231 9.10 2.03 -34.98
C ASP A 231 8.01 1.32 -34.17
N GLY A 232 8.23 0.05 -33.80
CA GLY A 232 7.41 -0.68 -32.81
C GLY A 232 5.93 -0.97 -33.14
N ASN A 233 5.47 -0.76 -34.38
CA ASN A 233 4.05 -0.97 -34.76
C ASN A 233 3.59 -2.42 -34.50
N CYS A 234 4.27 -3.43 -35.05
CA CYS A 234 3.95 -4.84 -34.80
C CYS A 234 3.85 -5.21 -33.29
N ARG A 235 4.74 -4.68 -32.43
CA ARG A 235 4.65 -4.89 -30.96
C ARG A 235 3.34 -4.35 -30.40
N THR A 236 2.95 -3.17 -30.86
CA THR A 236 1.76 -2.47 -30.39
C THR A 236 0.50 -3.13 -30.92
N PHE A 237 0.40 -3.36 -32.22
CA PHE A 237 -0.84 -3.76 -32.88
C PHE A 237 -1.01 -5.28 -32.94
N ALA A 238 -0.07 -6.00 -33.56
CA ALA A 238 -0.20 -7.43 -33.79
C ALA A 238 0.05 -8.27 -32.52
N CYS A 239 0.88 -7.80 -31.58
CA CYS A 239 1.13 -8.53 -30.33
C CYS A 239 0.14 -8.13 -29.21
N VAL A 240 0.15 -6.86 -28.78
CA VAL A 240 -0.60 -6.45 -27.57
C VAL A 240 -2.06 -6.11 -27.87
N LEU A 241 -2.33 -5.20 -28.82
CA LEU A 241 -3.70 -4.77 -29.12
C LEU A 241 -4.57 -5.93 -29.62
N LEU A 242 -4.06 -6.76 -30.55
CA LEU A 242 -4.76 -7.95 -31.02
C LEU A 242 -5.12 -8.87 -29.84
N THR A 243 -4.17 -9.16 -28.96
CA THR A 243 -4.41 -10.01 -27.79
C THR A 243 -5.49 -9.42 -26.89
N GLN A 244 -5.44 -8.11 -26.62
CA GLN A 244 -6.46 -7.44 -25.82
C GLN A 244 -7.84 -7.60 -26.41
N MET A 245 -7.98 -7.33 -27.70
CA MET A 245 -9.28 -7.33 -28.39
C MET A 245 -9.84 -8.74 -28.46
N LEU A 246 -9.00 -9.74 -28.77
CA LEU A 246 -9.39 -11.15 -28.75
C LEU A 246 -9.92 -11.53 -27.36
N LEU A 247 -9.13 -11.25 -26.32
CA LEU A 247 -9.54 -11.53 -24.95
C LEU A 247 -10.84 -10.81 -24.59
N TYR A 248 -10.95 -9.50 -24.83
CA TYR A 248 -12.13 -8.72 -24.46
C TYR A 248 -13.43 -9.33 -25.01
N TYR A 249 -13.43 -9.74 -26.29
CA TYR A 249 -14.58 -10.38 -26.94
C TYR A 249 -14.65 -11.91 -26.75
N GLY A 250 -13.96 -12.46 -25.75
CA GLY A 250 -14.08 -13.86 -25.34
C GLY A 250 -13.33 -14.87 -26.21
N PHE A 251 -12.47 -14.43 -27.12
CA PHE A 251 -11.60 -15.29 -27.92
C PHE A 251 -10.33 -15.68 -27.15
N TYR A 252 -9.72 -16.80 -27.56
CA TYR A 252 -8.38 -17.15 -27.10
C TYR A 252 -7.36 -16.12 -27.64
N PRO A 253 -6.33 -15.74 -26.86
CA PRO A 253 -5.22 -14.97 -27.41
C PRO A 253 -4.48 -15.81 -28.46
N ALA A 254 -3.94 -15.20 -29.51
CA ALA A 254 -3.33 -15.91 -30.62
C ALA A 254 -1.81 -16.03 -30.48
N ILE A 255 -1.27 -17.24 -30.55
CA ILE A 255 0.19 -17.48 -30.68
C ILE A 255 0.52 -17.54 -32.18
N LEU A 256 0.91 -16.39 -32.73
CA LEU A 256 1.11 -16.21 -34.17
C LEU A 256 2.43 -16.84 -34.65
N SER A 257 2.42 -17.46 -35.84
CA SER A 257 3.64 -17.95 -36.46
C SER A 257 4.54 -16.80 -36.85
N ASN A 258 4.01 -15.73 -37.45
CA ASN A 258 4.74 -14.49 -37.73
C ASN A 258 3.81 -13.28 -37.57
N PRO A 259 4.03 -12.42 -36.57
CA PRO A 259 3.15 -11.29 -36.30
C PRO A 259 3.27 -10.14 -37.31
N ASN A 260 4.19 -10.20 -38.28
CA ASN A 260 4.36 -9.17 -39.33
C ASN A 260 3.62 -9.53 -40.64
N LEU A 261 2.79 -10.58 -40.65
CA LEU A 261 2.09 -11.03 -41.86
C LEU A 261 0.81 -10.25 -42.16
N ASP A 262 0.30 -9.49 -41.19
CA ASP A 262 -0.90 -8.67 -41.32
C ASP A 262 -0.83 -7.67 -42.50
N GLY A 263 0.34 -7.12 -42.82
CA GLY A 263 0.54 -6.28 -44.01
C GLY A 263 0.72 -7.02 -45.34
N GLU A 264 1.12 -8.29 -45.30
CA GLU A 264 1.44 -9.10 -46.50
C GLU A 264 0.32 -10.07 -46.89
N TYR A 265 -0.53 -10.44 -45.94
CA TYR A 265 -1.67 -11.35 -46.14
C TYR A 265 -2.94 -10.58 -46.49
N SER A 266 -3.79 -11.24 -47.30
CA SER A 266 -5.18 -10.83 -47.42
C SER A 266 -5.88 -10.93 -46.06
N LEU A 267 -7.01 -10.24 -45.88
CA LEU A 267 -7.73 -10.25 -44.61
C LEU A 267 -8.12 -11.68 -44.18
N ASP A 268 -8.57 -12.51 -45.13
CA ASP A 268 -9.00 -13.88 -44.84
C ASP A 268 -7.83 -14.80 -44.44
N GLN A 269 -6.67 -14.61 -45.05
CA GLN A 269 -5.44 -15.31 -44.66
C GLN A 269 -4.96 -14.86 -43.28
N TRP A 270 -5.04 -13.57 -42.98
CA TRP A 270 -4.70 -13.05 -41.65
C TRP A 270 -5.64 -13.60 -40.57
N ILE A 271 -6.95 -13.65 -40.83
CA ILE A 271 -7.92 -14.29 -39.94
C ILE A 271 -7.58 -15.78 -39.74
N THR A 272 -7.18 -16.47 -40.81
CA THR A 272 -6.79 -17.89 -40.74
C THR A 272 -5.57 -18.08 -39.83
N GLU A 273 -4.56 -17.22 -39.96
CA GLU A 273 -3.36 -17.22 -39.09
C GLU A 273 -3.75 -16.94 -37.62
N ILE A 274 -4.63 -15.98 -37.37
CA ILE A 274 -5.16 -15.71 -36.01
C ILE A 274 -5.88 -16.94 -35.46
N LYS A 275 -6.79 -17.56 -36.23
CA LYS A 275 -7.52 -18.79 -35.82
C LYS A 275 -6.56 -19.94 -35.52
N HIS A 276 -5.50 -20.09 -36.30
CA HIS A 276 -4.46 -21.09 -36.04
C HIS A 276 -3.75 -20.80 -34.71
N GLY A 277 -3.33 -19.54 -34.49
CA GLY A 277 -2.71 -19.13 -33.23
C GLY A 277 -3.62 -19.29 -32.01
N MET A 278 -4.93 -19.08 -32.15
CA MET A 278 -5.92 -19.34 -31.12
C MET A 278 -5.99 -20.84 -30.76
N ALA A 279 -5.96 -21.72 -31.77
CA ALA A 279 -5.93 -23.16 -31.58
C ALA A 279 -4.66 -23.61 -30.85
N CYS A 280 -3.51 -22.98 -31.14
CA CYS A 280 -2.27 -23.20 -30.41
C CYS A 280 -2.40 -22.89 -28.91
N THR A 281 -2.99 -21.74 -28.56
CA THR A 281 -3.24 -21.39 -27.16
C THR A 281 -4.13 -22.40 -26.47
N LYS A 282 -5.23 -22.81 -27.12
CA LYS A 282 -6.14 -23.83 -26.59
C LYS A 282 -5.42 -25.14 -26.31
N LEU A 283 -4.57 -25.60 -27.23
CA LEU A 283 -3.75 -26.80 -27.05
C LEU A 283 -2.82 -26.71 -25.82
N LEU A 284 -2.21 -25.55 -25.57
CA LEU A 284 -1.34 -25.34 -24.40
C LEU A 284 -2.11 -25.27 -23.07
N LEU A 285 -3.35 -24.81 -23.08
CA LEU A 285 -4.21 -24.86 -21.89
C LEU A 285 -4.56 -26.30 -21.52
N GLU A 286 -4.79 -27.16 -22.52
CA GLU A 286 -5.09 -28.58 -22.32
C GLU A 286 -3.82 -29.40 -22.00
N ASN A 287 -2.69 -29.06 -22.64
CA ASN A 287 -1.39 -29.69 -22.42
C ASN A 287 -0.27 -28.63 -22.44
N PRO A 288 0.15 -28.11 -21.28
CA PRO A 288 1.19 -27.09 -21.18
C PRO A 288 2.54 -27.50 -21.77
N GLN A 289 2.79 -28.80 -21.96
CA GLN A 289 4.04 -29.34 -22.50
C GLN A 289 3.99 -29.59 -24.02
N ALA A 290 2.85 -29.31 -24.67
CA ALA A 290 2.67 -29.51 -26.10
C ALA A 290 3.73 -28.75 -26.93
N ARG A 291 4.13 -29.35 -28.04
CA ARG A 291 5.10 -28.77 -28.98
C ARG A 291 4.35 -27.94 -30.02
N ILE A 292 4.62 -26.63 -30.04
CA ILE A 292 4.02 -25.67 -30.96
C ILE A 292 5.15 -24.95 -31.69
N TYR A 293 5.04 -24.84 -33.02
CA TYR A 293 6.10 -24.35 -33.92
C TYR A 293 7.47 -24.99 -33.61
N GLU A 294 7.45 -26.32 -33.49
CA GLU A 294 8.62 -27.14 -33.13
C GLU A 294 9.25 -26.86 -31.76
N TYR A 295 8.60 -26.10 -30.87
CA TYR A 295 9.14 -25.75 -29.55
C TYR A 295 8.19 -26.15 -28.39
N SER A 296 8.74 -26.80 -27.37
CA SER A 296 8.09 -27.10 -26.09
C SER A 296 8.79 -26.34 -24.97
N ILE A 297 8.08 -25.98 -23.90
CA ILE A 297 8.71 -25.35 -22.73
C ILE A 297 9.79 -26.24 -22.09
N LEU A 298 9.72 -27.56 -22.30
CA LEU A 298 10.76 -28.51 -21.90
C LEU A 298 12.13 -28.22 -22.55
N ASP A 299 12.15 -27.55 -23.70
CA ASP A 299 13.39 -27.21 -24.40
C ASP A 299 14.13 -26.01 -23.76
N ALA A 300 13.45 -25.21 -22.91
CA ALA A 300 14.08 -24.10 -22.18
C ALA A 300 14.81 -24.59 -20.92
N GLN A 301 15.99 -24.00 -20.65
CA GLN A 301 16.72 -24.27 -19.41
C GLN A 301 15.95 -23.75 -18.20
N PRO A 302 16.05 -24.40 -17.02
CA PRO A 302 15.35 -23.95 -15.80
C PRO A 302 15.66 -22.50 -15.42
N GLU A 303 16.90 -22.05 -15.62
CA GLU A 303 17.32 -20.67 -15.30
C GLU A 303 16.68 -19.64 -16.24
N ASP A 304 16.48 -19.98 -17.50
CA ASP A 304 15.81 -19.10 -18.47
C ASP A 304 14.33 -18.92 -18.10
N ARG A 305 13.67 -20.00 -17.64
CA ARG A 305 12.29 -19.93 -17.16
C ARG A 305 12.17 -19.04 -15.92
N LYS A 306 13.09 -19.19 -14.98
CA LYS A 306 13.16 -18.36 -13.77
C LYS A 306 13.41 -16.89 -14.10
N THR A 307 14.33 -16.62 -15.01
CA THR A 307 14.64 -15.26 -15.48
C THR A 307 13.42 -14.62 -16.13
N PHE A 308 12.72 -15.35 -17.00
CA PHE A 308 11.49 -14.85 -17.60
C PHE A 308 10.40 -14.55 -16.58
N LEU A 309 10.16 -15.46 -15.62
CA LEU A 309 9.17 -15.25 -14.57
C LEU A 309 9.49 -14.00 -13.73
N ASN A 310 10.77 -13.71 -13.48
CA ASN A 310 11.19 -12.49 -12.80
C ASN A 310 10.88 -11.23 -13.63
N MET A 311 11.17 -11.24 -14.94
CA MET A 311 10.83 -10.14 -15.86
C MET A 311 9.32 -9.93 -15.96
N ALA A 312 8.56 -11.03 -16.02
CA ALA A 312 7.11 -11.04 -16.17
C ALA A 312 6.34 -10.80 -14.87
N LYS A 313 7.03 -10.65 -13.72
CA LYS A 313 6.41 -10.56 -12.40
C LYS A 313 5.28 -9.54 -12.33
N VAL A 314 5.50 -8.32 -12.82
CA VAL A 314 4.48 -7.25 -12.82
C VAL A 314 3.24 -7.65 -13.62
N PHE A 315 3.42 -8.25 -14.79
CA PHE A 315 2.30 -8.71 -15.62
C PHE A 315 1.56 -9.87 -14.95
N ILE A 316 2.29 -10.84 -14.39
CA ILE A 316 1.73 -11.98 -13.66
C ILE A 316 0.91 -11.51 -12.46
N ASP A 317 1.46 -10.58 -11.66
CA ASP A 317 0.77 -10.02 -10.50
C ASP A 317 -0.53 -9.34 -10.91
N LYS A 318 -0.53 -8.57 -12.01
CA LYS A 318 -1.75 -7.96 -12.55
C LYS A 318 -2.78 -9.00 -12.98
N ILE A 319 -2.40 -10.03 -13.74
CA ILE A 319 -3.30 -11.12 -14.15
C ILE A 319 -3.95 -11.78 -12.92
N ASN A 320 -3.15 -12.07 -11.90
CA ASN A 320 -3.63 -12.73 -10.69
C ASN A 320 -4.55 -11.83 -9.86
N ASN A 321 -4.32 -10.51 -9.88
CA ASN A 321 -5.09 -9.52 -9.12
C ASN A 321 -6.36 -9.04 -9.83
N VAL A 322 -6.61 -9.39 -11.10
CA VAL A 322 -7.88 -9.06 -11.75
C VAL A 322 -9.01 -9.78 -11.02
N ALA A 323 -9.87 -9.01 -10.34
CA ALA A 323 -11.10 -9.50 -9.76
C ALA A 323 -12.22 -9.41 -10.82
N GLU A 324 -12.95 -10.50 -10.99
CA GLU A 324 -14.14 -10.54 -11.84
C GLU A 324 -15.22 -11.32 -11.08
N ILE A 325 -16.44 -10.80 -11.01
CA ILE A 325 -17.55 -11.52 -10.39
C ILE A 325 -18.32 -12.30 -11.44
N TYR A 326 -19.08 -13.30 -10.99
CA TYR A 326 -19.87 -14.15 -11.88
C TYR A 326 -20.97 -13.38 -12.63
N LEU A 327 -21.45 -12.27 -12.05
CA LEU A 327 -22.46 -11.42 -12.66
C LEU A 327 -21.95 -10.73 -13.92
N THR A 328 -22.72 -10.82 -15.01
CA THR A 328 -22.50 -10.11 -16.28
C THR A 328 -23.78 -9.36 -16.67
N PRO A 329 -23.74 -8.44 -17.65
CA PRO A 329 -24.93 -7.77 -18.14
C PRO A 329 -26.03 -8.71 -18.64
N ILE A 330 -25.64 -9.81 -19.29
CA ILE A 330 -26.55 -10.85 -19.78
C ILE A 330 -27.23 -11.53 -18.58
N ARG A 331 -26.44 -12.04 -17.63
CA ARG A 331 -26.96 -12.72 -16.44
C ARG A 331 -27.87 -11.83 -15.61
N LEU A 332 -27.53 -10.55 -15.45
CA LEU A 332 -28.38 -9.61 -14.73
C LEU A 332 -29.76 -9.48 -15.38
N ALA A 333 -29.80 -9.40 -16.72
CA ALA A 333 -31.04 -9.38 -17.49
C ALA A 333 -31.81 -10.71 -17.43
N GLU A 334 -31.13 -11.85 -17.30
CA GLU A 334 -31.77 -13.17 -17.13
C GLU A 334 -32.30 -13.40 -15.72
N TYR A 335 -31.60 -12.89 -14.69
CA TYR A 335 -31.96 -13.11 -13.29
C TYR A 335 -33.09 -12.21 -12.81
N THR A 336 -33.37 -11.14 -13.56
CA THR A 336 -34.31 -10.10 -13.18
C THR A 336 -35.25 -9.80 -14.35
N ASP A 337 -36.36 -9.12 -14.08
CA ASP A 337 -37.31 -8.71 -15.12
C ASP A 337 -36.95 -7.32 -15.70
N GLY A 338 -35.66 -6.95 -15.65
CA GLY A 338 -35.16 -5.63 -16.02
C GLY A 338 -34.63 -5.54 -17.46
N TYR A 339 -34.27 -4.33 -17.88
CA TYR A 339 -33.73 -4.08 -19.23
C TYR A 339 -32.68 -2.97 -19.25
N TRP A 340 -31.76 -3.00 -20.21
CA TRP A 340 -30.73 -1.97 -20.40
C TRP A 340 -31.30 -0.77 -21.19
N LEU A 341 -31.32 0.43 -20.60
CA LEU A 341 -31.92 1.61 -21.23
C LEU A 341 -31.11 2.15 -22.42
N ASN A 342 -29.78 2.19 -22.28
CA ASN A 342 -28.85 2.72 -23.29
C ASN A 342 -28.10 1.60 -24.03
N GLY A 343 -28.62 0.36 -23.97
CA GLY A 343 -27.83 -0.84 -24.28
C GLY A 343 -26.71 -1.07 -23.26
N CYS A 344 -26.05 -2.21 -23.36
CA CYS A 344 -24.86 -2.53 -22.57
C CYS A 344 -24.01 -3.51 -23.38
N ASP A 345 -22.69 -3.31 -23.36
CA ASP A 345 -21.78 -4.27 -23.97
C ASP A 345 -21.94 -5.62 -23.25
N ALA A 346 -22.28 -6.65 -24.01
CA ALA A 346 -22.47 -8.01 -23.50
C ALA A 346 -21.21 -8.59 -22.82
N TYR A 347 -20.03 -8.10 -23.21
CA TYR A 347 -18.73 -8.53 -22.70
C TYR A 347 -18.23 -7.64 -21.54
N LEU A 348 -19.00 -6.64 -21.12
CA LEU A 348 -18.67 -5.85 -19.95
C LEU A 348 -18.59 -6.75 -18.71
N THR A 349 -17.46 -6.69 -18.01
CA THR A 349 -17.23 -7.42 -16.77
C THR A 349 -17.26 -6.50 -15.57
N PHE A 350 -17.71 -7.04 -14.44
CA PHE A 350 -17.75 -6.34 -13.16
C PHE A 350 -16.71 -6.92 -12.21
N THR A 351 -16.06 -6.04 -11.44
CA THR A 351 -15.11 -6.43 -10.38
C THR A 351 -15.83 -6.68 -9.04
N GLY A 352 -17.09 -6.28 -8.95
CA GLY A 352 -17.90 -6.36 -7.75
C GLY A 352 -19.26 -5.68 -7.90
N VAL A 353 -20.04 -5.71 -6.82
CA VAL A 353 -21.28 -4.94 -6.69
C VAL A 353 -21.18 -3.90 -5.57
N GLY A 354 -21.65 -2.69 -5.87
CA GLY A 354 -21.77 -1.57 -4.95
C GLY A 354 -23.22 -1.32 -4.52
N THR A 355 -23.37 -0.95 -3.26
CA THR A 355 -24.61 -0.43 -2.62
C THR A 355 -24.20 0.65 -1.61
N TYR A 356 -25.07 1.03 -0.66
CA TYR A 356 -24.83 1.93 0.49
C TYR A 356 -23.36 2.22 0.80
N ASN A 357 -22.84 3.38 0.38
CA ASN A 357 -21.46 3.81 0.66
C ASN A 357 -20.34 2.83 0.26
N THR A 358 -20.58 1.96 -0.71
CA THR A 358 -19.59 1.00 -1.24
C THR A 358 -19.39 1.20 -2.74
N TYR A 359 -18.27 1.82 -3.08
CA TYR A 359 -17.96 2.30 -4.43
C TYR A 359 -16.54 1.87 -4.80
N ASN A 360 -16.39 0.74 -5.48
CA ASN A 360 -15.11 0.30 -6.01
C ASN A 360 -15.10 0.44 -7.53
N ILE A 361 -13.92 0.75 -8.08
CA ILE A 361 -13.70 0.83 -9.53
C ILE A 361 -14.05 -0.53 -10.16
N GLY A 362 -14.81 -0.49 -11.24
CA GLY A 362 -15.23 -1.69 -11.96
C GLY A 362 -16.54 -2.30 -11.47
N ASN A 363 -17.15 -1.78 -10.40
CA ASN A 363 -18.40 -2.33 -9.89
C ASN A 363 -19.60 -1.97 -10.77
N ILE A 364 -20.63 -2.81 -10.70
CA ILE A 364 -22.01 -2.40 -10.96
C ILE A 364 -22.64 -1.89 -9.65
N TYR A 365 -23.45 -0.84 -9.70
CA TYR A 365 -24.04 -0.22 -8.51
C TYR A 365 -25.56 -0.35 -8.47
N PHE A 366 -26.11 -0.91 -7.38
CA PHE A 366 -27.55 -0.93 -7.14
C PHE A 366 -27.95 0.25 -6.26
N VAL A 367 -28.79 1.14 -6.79
CA VAL A 367 -29.26 2.32 -6.05
C VAL A 367 -30.39 1.90 -5.12
N LEU A 368 -30.03 1.61 -3.86
CA LEU A 368 -30.97 1.20 -2.81
C LEU A 368 -31.39 2.36 -1.89
N GLN A 369 -30.72 3.51 -2.00
CA GLN A 369 -30.88 4.69 -1.12
C GLN A 369 -31.81 5.75 -1.69
N LEU A 370 -32.49 5.48 -2.80
CA LEU A 370 -33.19 6.52 -3.55
C LEU A 370 -34.28 7.18 -2.69
N ASP A 371 -35.05 6.37 -1.96
CA ASP A 371 -36.05 6.85 -1.00
C ASP A 371 -35.43 7.63 0.17
N ASP A 372 -34.27 7.19 0.69
CA ASP A 372 -33.55 7.89 1.77
C ASP A 372 -33.07 9.28 1.30
N TRP A 373 -32.50 9.36 0.09
CA TRP A 373 -32.05 10.63 -0.50
C TRP A 373 -33.21 11.59 -0.77
N MET A 374 -34.36 11.07 -1.21
CA MET A 374 -35.58 11.88 -1.37
C MET A 374 -36.05 12.45 -0.02
N ALA A 375 -36.09 11.61 1.02
CA ALA A 375 -36.49 12.03 2.36
C ALA A 375 -35.52 13.08 2.95
N GLU A 376 -34.23 12.93 2.69
CA GLU A 376 -33.17 13.87 3.08
C GLU A 376 -33.08 15.13 2.19
N LYS A 377 -33.93 15.23 1.15
CA LYS A 377 -33.95 16.31 0.15
C LYS A 377 -32.59 16.52 -0.54
N LYS A 378 -31.87 15.43 -0.81
CA LYS A 378 -30.63 15.45 -1.58
C LYS A 378 -30.92 15.58 -3.08
N ASP A 379 -29.95 16.14 -3.81
CA ASP A 379 -29.96 16.11 -5.26
C ASP A 379 -29.54 14.73 -5.76
N ILE A 380 -30.50 13.96 -6.27
CA ILE A 380 -30.30 12.56 -6.69
C ILE A 380 -29.38 12.47 -7.90
N ALA A 381 -29.44 13.44 -8.83
CA ALA A 381 -28.58 13.43 -10.00
C ALA A 381 -27.12 13.66 -9.57
N ASP A 382 -26.88 14.57 -8.64
CA ASP A 382 -25.55 14.80 -8.05
C ASP A 382 -25.03 13.58 -7.29
N GLU A 383 -25.86 12.92 -6.47
CA GLU A 383 -25.46 11.68 -5.77
C GLU A 383 -25.10 10.55 -6.75
N ILE A 384 -25.90 10.34 -7.80
CA ILE A 384 -25.57 9.36 -8.86
C ILE A 384 -24.26 9.74 -9.56
N GLN A 385 -24.03 11.01 -9.88
CA GLN A 385 -22.78 11.44 -10.51
C GLN A 385 -21.56 11.23 -9.60
N LYS A 386 -21.68 11.50 -8.30
CA LYS A 386 -20.63 11.19 -7.32
C LYS A 386 -20.28 9.71 -7.32
N ILE A 387 -21.28 8.84 -7.48
CA ILE A 387 -21.10 7.38 -7.58
C ILE A 387 -20.37 7.02 -8.87
N ILE A 388 -20.79 7.56 -10.01
CA ILE A 388 -20.14 7.32 -11.32
C ILE A 388 -18.67 7.73 -11.28
N GLN A 389 -18.36 8.87 -10.67
CA GLN A 389 -16.99 9.38 -10.49
C GLN A 389 -16.09 8.45 -9.67
N LYS A 390 -16.63 7.46 -8.95
CA LYS A 390 -15.85 6.40 -8.28
C LYS A 390 -15.44 5.25 -9.22
N GLY A 391 -15.69 5.35 -10.52
CA GLY A 391 -15.32 4.34 -11.51
C GLY A 391 -16.32 3.19 -11.62
N ILE A 392 -17.60 3.46 -11.34
CA ILE A 392 -18.69 2.51 -11.53
C ILE A 392 -18.92 2.29 -13.02
N LYS A 393 -19.08 1.02 -13.43
CA LYS A 393 -19.25 0.62 -14.84
C LYS A 393 -20.70 0.57 -15.29
N ALA A 394 -21.63 0.34 -14.38
CA ALA A 394 -23.06 0.30 -14.67
C ALA A 394 -23.89 0.61 -13.42
N ILE A 395 -25.13 1.08 -13.60
CA ILE A 395 -26.05 1.39 -12.50
C ILE A 395 -27.37 0.65 -12.70
N VAL A 396 -27.93 0.12 -11.60
CA VAL A 396 -29.28 -0.44 -11.53
C VAL A 396 -30.21 0.59 -10.85
N LEU A 397 -31.27 0.99 -11.56
CA LEU A 397 -32.25 1.99 -11.13
C LEU A 397 -33.68 1.46 -11.25
N ASP A 398 -34.57 1.93 -10.37
CA ASP A 398 -36.00 1.62 -10.41
C ASP A 398 -36.91 2.83 -10.62
N ARG A 399 -36.32 3.95 -11.04
CA ARG A 399 -36.99 5.22 -11.33
C ARG A 399 -36.43 5.85 -12.62
N PRO A 400 -37.12 5.70 -13.78
CA PRO A 400 -36.62 6.14 -15.08
C PRO A 400 -36.26 7.63 -15.16
N GLU A 401 -36.95 8.48 -14.40
CA GLU A 401 -36.74 9.93 -14.38
C GLU A 401 -35.32 10.34 -13.95
N TYR A 402 -34.63 9.51 -13.17
CA TYR A 402 -33.25 9.74 -12.72
C TYR A 402 -32.20 9.10 -13.63
N ALA A 403 -32.59 8.40 -14.69
CA ALA A 403 -31.66 7.81 -15.66
C ALA A 403 -31.10 8.83 -16.66
N LYS A 404 -31.73 10.01 -16.78
CA LYS A 404 -31.36 11.04 -17.76
C LYS A 404 -29.98 11.65 -17.44
N GLY A 405 -29.11 11.70 -18.44
CA GLY A 405 -27.77 12.31 -18.31
C GLY A 405 -26.69 11.37 -17.74
N ILE A 406 -27.01 10.10 -17.50
CA ILE A 406 -26.03 9.08 -17.15
C ILE A 406 -25.31 8.60 -18.41
N ASN A 407 -23.98 8.65 -18.40
CA ASN A 407 -23.11 8.31 -19.54
C ASN A 407 -22.53 6.89 -19.50
N ILE A 408 -22.96 6.07 -18.53
CA ILE A 408 -22.63 4.65 -18.41
C ILE A 408 -23.91 3.80 -18.61
N PRO A 409 -23.78 2.48 -18.86
CA PRO A 409 -24.94 1.59 -18.94
C PRO A 409 -25.86 1.69 -17.71
N VAL A 410 -27.16 1.84 -17.98
CA VAL A 410 -28.23 1.88 -16.95
C VAL A 410 -29.16 0.70 -17.15
N PHE A 411 -29.31 -0.10 -16.11
CA PHE A 411 -30.22 -1.24 -16.05
C PHE A 411 -31.46 -0.87 -15.24
N MET A 412 -32.61 -0.85 -15.91
CA MET A 412 -33.90 -0.49 -15.33
C MET A 412 -34.59 -1.72 -14.75
N VAL A 413 -35.11 -1.59 -13.54
CA VAL A 413 -35.87 -2.64 -12.85
C VAL A 413 -37.12 -2.05 -12.18
N ASN A 414 -38.07 -2.88 -11.79
CA ASN A 414 -39.27 -2.39 -11.09
C ASN A 414 -38.99 -2.02 -9.61
N ASN A 415 -38.05 -2.72 -8.98
CA ASN A 415 -37.64 -2.46 -7.60
C ASN A 415 -36.17 -2.90 -7.42
N ALA A 416 -35.32 -1.96 -7.03
CA ALA A 416 -33.87 -2.17 -6.96
C ALA A 416 -33.47 -3.23 -5.93
N PHE A 417 -34.11 -3.25 -4.76
CA PHE A 417 -33.81 -4.22 -3.69
C PHE A 417 -34.25 -5.65 -4.07
N SER A 418 -35.42 -5.80 -4.68
CA SER A 418 -35.91 -7.08 -5.18
C SER A 418 -34.99 -7.64 -6.26
N ALA A 419 -34.56 -6.80 -7.22
CA ALA A 419 -33.60 -7.19 -8.24
C ALA A 419 -32.24 -7.59 -7.63
N PHE A 420 -31.74 -6.84 -6.65
CA PHE A 420 -30.52 -7.16 -5.91
C PHE A 420 -30.60 -8.52 -5.22
N LYS A 421 -31.69 -8.78 -4.50
CA LYS A 421 -31.93 -10.05 -3.81
C LYS A 421 -32.08 -11.24 -4.77
N LYS A 422 -32.85 -11.08 -5.86
CA LYS A 422 -32.99 -12.11 -6.91
C LYS A 422 -31.62 -12.45 -7.53
N THR A 423 -30.84 -11.42 -7.85
CA THR A 423 -29.49 -11.56 -8.42
C THR A 423 -28.57 -12.36 -7.49
N ALA A 424 -28.54 -12.01 -6.20
CA ALA A 424 -27.74 -12.70 -5.20
C ALA A 424 -28.09 -14.20 -5.09
N ILE A 425 -29.39 -14.52 -5.04
CA ILE A 425 -29.85 -15.91 -4.95
C ILE A 425 -29.48 -16.69 -6.21
N LYS A 426 -29.66 -16.10 -7.40
CA LYS A 426 -29.31 -16.76 -8.67
C LYS A 426 -27.82 -17.01 -8.82
N VAL A 427 -26.98 -16.01 -8.53
CA VAL A 427 -25.51 -16.18 -8.52
C VAL A 427 -25.12 -17.32 -7.57
N ARG A 428 -25.67 -17.33 -6.36
CA ARG A 428 -25.36 -18.37 -5.37
C ARG A 428 -25.77 -19.78 -5.82
N GLN A 429 -26.91 -19.90 -6.49
CA GLN A 429 -27.40 -21.17 -7.05
C GLN A 429 -26.54 -21.69 -8.20
N GLU A 430 -25.98 -20.81 -9.03
CA GLU A 430 -25.21 -21.20 -10.22
C GLU A 430 -23.72 -21.45 -9.96
N VAL A 431 -23.10 -20.71 -9.03
CA VAL A 431 -21.68 -20.95 -8.67
C VAL A 431 -21.53 -22.20 -7.80
N ASP A 432 -22.52 -22.47 -6.93
CA ASP A 432 -22.63 -23.64 -6.03
C ASP A 432 -21.32 -24.20 -5.44
N CYS A 433 -20.53 -23.33 -4.83
CA CYS A 433 -19.33 -23.71 -4.08
C CYS A 433 -19.66 -24.31 -2.70
N MET A 434 -18.64 -24.89 -2.04
CA MET A 434 -18.74 -25.33 -0.63
C MET A 434 -18.97 -24.12 0.27
N THR A 435 -20.14 -24.00 0.89
CA THR A 435 -20.50 -22.84 1.71
C THR A 435 -20.49 -23.16 3.20
N ILE A 436 -19.72 -22.38 3.94
CA ILE A 436 -19.62 -22.42 5.40
C ILE A 436 -20.34 -21.21 5.97
N LEU A 437 -21.36 -21.46 6.80
CA LEU A 437 -22.06 -20.42 7.55
C LEU A 437 -21.60 -20.41 9.00
N VAL A 438 -21.02 -19.30 9.43
CA VAL A 438 -20.57 -19.10 10.81
C VAL A 438 -21.65 -18.35 11.60
N THR A 439 -22.06 -18.92 12.73
CA THR A 439 -23.03 -18.31 13.64
C THR A 439 -22.59 -18.44 15.10
N GLY A 440 -23.14 -17.59 15.96
CA GLY A 440 -22.88 -17.59 17.40
C GLY A 440 -23.13 -16.23 18.04
N THR A 441 -22.93 -16.16 19.36
CA THR A 441 -22.94 -14.89 20.09
C THR A 441 -21.63 -14.16 19.82
N GLU A 442 -20.50 -14.85 19.97
CA GLU A 442 -19.14 -14.29 19.86
C GLU A 442 -18.25 -15.14 18.94
N GLY A 443 -17.22 -14.52 18.37
CA GLY A 443 -16.21 -15.23 17.58
C GLY A 443 -16.57 -15.49 16.10
N LYS A 444 -17.73 -15.04 15.61
CA LYS A 444 -18.16 -15.23 14.20
C LYS A 444 -17.14 -14.67 13.19
N THR A 445 -16.86 -13.38 13.28
CA THR A 445 -15.94 -12.70 12.37
C THR A 445 -14.52 -13.25 12.50
N GLY A 446 -14.07 -13.55 13.73
CA GLY A 446 -12.76 -14.15 13.96
C GLY A 446 -12.61 -15.55 13.39
N ALA A 447 -13.67 -16.38 13.45
CA ALA A 447 -13.66 -17.70 12.85
C ALA A 447 -13.70 -17.63 11.31
N LYS A 448 -14.51 -16.72 10.74
CA LYS A 448 -14.53 -16.46 9.30
C LYS A 448 -13.15 -16.03 8.76
N VAL A 449 -12.48 -15.09 9.44
CA VAL A 449 -11.14 -14.63 9.04
C VAL A 449 -10.12 -15.76 9.11
N GLN A 450 -10.14 -16.56 10.17
CA GLN A 450 -9.24 -17.72 10.30
C GLN A 450 -9.52 -18.78 9.22
N LEU A 451 -10.78 -19.15 8.99
CA LEU A 451 -11.17 -20.08 7.92
C LEU A 451 -10.67 -19.59 6.56
N HIS A 452 -10.92 -18.32 6.23
CA HIS A 452 -10.46 -17.73 4.98
C HIS A 452 -8.93 -17.76 4.86
N HIS A 453 -8.20 -17.38 5.92
CA HIS A 453 -6.73 -17.40 5.92
C HIS A 453 -6.17 -18.81 5.68
N LEU A 454 -6.79 -19.84 6.23
CA LEU A 454 -6.29 -21.20 6.09
C LEU A 454 -6.66 -21.84 4.75
N LEU A 455 -7.89 -21.57 4.28
CA LEU A 455 -8.43 -22.17 3.06
C LEU A 455 -7.91 -21.50 1.79
N LYS A 456 -7.56 -20.20 1.82
CA LYS A 456 -7.00 -19.49 0.64
C LYS A 456 -5.73 -20.13 0.06
N TYR A 457 -4.98 -20.89 0.87
CA TYR A 457 -3.78 -21.61 0.43
C TYR A 457 -4.08 -22.93 -0.27
N GLN A 458 -5.30 -23.43 -0.16
CA GLN A 458 -5.72 -24.73 -0.70
C GLN A 458 -6.77 -24.60 -1.80
N ALA A 459 -7.54 -23.51 -1.78
CA ALA A 459 -8.63 -23.27 -2.71
C ALA A 459 -8.99 -21.78 -2.81
N GLN A 460 -9.52 -21.38 -3.97
CA GLN A 460 -10.10 -20.06 -4.15
C GLN A 460 -11.31 -19.91 -3.20
N THR A 461 -11.14 -19.03 -2.21
CA THR A 461 -12.05 -18.90 -1.07
C THR A 461 -12.63 -17.50 -1.03
N HIS A 462 -13.94 -17.38 -1.11
CA HIS A 462 -14.67 -16.13 -1.02
C HIS A 462 -15.10 -15.83 0.42
N ALA A 463 -14.73 -14.66 0.95
CA ALA A 463 -15.27 -14.15 2.21
C ALA A 463 -15.14 -12.63 2.31
N VAL A 464 -16.16 -11.96 2.86
CA VAL A 464 -16.06 -10.56 3.28
C VAL A 464 -15.47 -10.50 4.68
N LEU A 465 -14.24 -9.99 4.87
CA LEU A 465 -13.51 -10.13 6.14
C LEU A 465 -13.96 -9.19 7.28
N ASN A 466 -14.57 -8.05 6.98
CA ASN A 466 -15.12 -7.14 8.01
C ASN A 466 -16.39 -7.72 8.66
N SER A 467 -16.89 -7.12 9.75
CA SER A 467 -18.12 -7.59 10.42
C SER A 467 -19.38 -7.19 9.63
N ALA A 468 -19.65 -7.93 8.56
CA ALA A 468 -20.74 -7.70 7.62
C ALA A 468 -21.74 -8.86 7.68
N ASN A 469 -22.74 -8.76 8.56
CA ASN A 469 -23.61 -9.88 8.92
C ASN A 469 -25.12 -9.57 8.79
N THR A 470 -25.48 -8.41 8.25
CA THR A 470 -26.86 -8.03 7.94
C THR A 470 -27.23 -8.47 6.52
N GLU A 471 -28.51 -8.34 6.13
CA GLU A 471 -29.02 -8.86 4.85
C GLU A 471 -28.28 -8.30 3.63
N ILE A 472 -28.14 -6.98 3.52
CA ILE A 472 -27.52 -6.33 2.36
C ILE A 472 -26.05 -6.76 2.19
N PRO A 473 -25.17 -6.72 3.22
CA PRO A 473 -23.81 -7.20 3.07
C PRO A 473 -23.69 -8.69 2.72
N VAL A 474 -24.59 -9.54 3.21
CA VAL A 474 -24.64 -10.96 2.84
C VAL A 474 -25.01 -11.11 1.37
N LEU A 475 -26.11 -10.48 0.91
CA LEU A 475 -26.53 -10.49 -0.49
C LEU A 475 -25.42 -9.97 -1.42
N ARG A 476 -24.71 -8.91 -1.01
CA ARG A 476 -23.53 -8.40 -1.73
C ARG A 476 -22.42 -9.44 -1.82
N SER A 477 -22.13 -10.16 -0.73
CA SER A 477 -21.13 -11.24 -0.75
C SER A 477 -21.53 -12.31 -1.77
N LEU A 478 -22.80 -12.73 -1.78
CA LEU A 478 -23.29 -13.73 -2.73
C LEU A 478 -23.13 -13.28 -4.19
N ILE A 479 -23.45 -12.02 -4.51
CA ILE A 479 -23.28 -11.47 -5.88
C ILE A 479 -21.80 -11.40 -6.27
N ASN A 480 -20.91 -11.16 -5.31
CA ASN A 480 -19.48 -11.04 -5.54
C ASN A 480 -18.75 -12.39 -5.69
N LEU A 481 -19.48 -13.52 -5.71
CA LEU A 481 -18.89 -14.81 -6.04
C LEU A 481 -18.31 -14.79 -7.46
N ASN A 482 -17.14 -15.38 -7.62
CA ASN A 482 -16.49 -15.66 -8.89
C ASN A 482 -16.78 -17.12 -9.30
N LYS A 483 -16.83 -17.39 -10.61
CA LYS A 483 -17.08 -18.74 -11.15
C LYS A 483 -16.11 -19.82 -10.62
N CYS A 484 -14.89 -19.44 -10.32
CA CYS A 484 -13.80 -20.32 -9.87
C CYS A 484 -13.77 -20.49 -8.34
N ASP A 485 -14.60 -19.77 -7.59
CA ASP A 485 -14.69 -19.93 -6.14
C ASP A 485 -15.06 -21.38 -5.79
N LYS A 486 -14.28 -21.99 -4.91
CA LYS A 486 -14.50 -23.36 -4.43
C LYS A 486 -15.11 -23.39 -3.04
N ILE A 487 -14.88 -22.33 -2.27
CA ILE A 487 -15.40 -22.17 -0.92
C ILE A 487 -15.96 -20.77 -0.76
N GLU A 488 -17.06 -20.66 -0.04
CA GLU A 488 -17.64 -19.41 0.41
C GLU A 488 -17.83 -19.44 1.93
N ILE A 489 -17.44 -18.37 2.62
CA ILE A 489 -17.60 -18.26 4.07
C ILE A 489 -18.44 -17.03 4.39
N ASN A 490 -19.63 -17.28 4.93
CA ASN A 490 -20.57 -16.23 5.35
C ASN A 490 -20.72 -16.20 6.87
N GLU A 491 -21.05 -15.03 7.41
CA GLU A 491 -21.57 -14.88 8.76
C GLU A 491 -22.92 -14.17 8.74
N VAL A 492 -23.85 -14.59 9.59
CA VAL A 492 -25.19 -13.99 9.67
C VAL A 492 -25.50 -13.53 11.09
N SER A 493 -26.13 -12.36 11.18
CA SER A 493 -26.75 -11.87 12.41
C SER A 493 -28.13 -12.50 12.57
N VAL A 494 -28.49 -12.73 13.83
CA VAL A 494 -29.76 -13.33 14.23
C VAL A 494 -30.53 -12.24 14.94
N GLY A 495 -31.48 -11.60 14.23
CA GLY A 495 -32.36 -10.53 14.76
C GLY A 495 -33.52 -11.08 15.59
N SER A 496 -34.53 -10.25 15.89
CA SER A 496 -35.75 -10.67 16.62
C SER A 496 -36.73 -11.45 15.76
N ASP A 497 -36.85 -11.09 14.48
CA ASP A 497 -37.82 -11.63 13.55
C ASP A 497 -37.37 -13.01 13.02
N GLU A 498 -38.20 -14.03 13.21
CA GLU A 498 -37.94 -15.39 12.77
C GLU A 498 -37.95 -15.56 11.25
N ALA A 499 -38.90 -14.95 10.55
CA ALA A 499 -39.04 -15.10 9.12
C ALA A 499 -37.78 -14.59 8.41
N TYR A 500 -37.30 -13.39 8.77
CA TYR A 500 -36.08 -12.83 8.18
C TYR A 500 -34.83 -13.66 8.49
N ARG A 501 -34.71 -14.24 9.69
CA ARG A 501 -33.55 -15.07 10.06
C ARG A 501 -33.48 -16.35 9.24
N VAL A 502 -34.61 -17.05 9.12
CA VAL A 502 -34.72 -18.28 8.33
C VAL A 502 -34.48 -17.99 6.86
N GLU A 503 -35.06 -16.91 6.35
CA GLU A 503 -34.88 -16.50 4.96
C GLU A 503 -33.40 -16.26 4.63
N ARG A 504 -32.67 -15.50 5.46
CA ARG A 504 -31.23 -15.25 5.26
C ARG A 504 -30.40 -16.52 5.23
N ALA A 505 -30.69 -17.47 6.13
CA ALA A 505 -29.99 -18.76 6.12
C ALA A 505 -30.28 -19.55 4.83
N LYS A 506 -31.53 -19.53 4.36
CA LYS A 506 -31.92 -20.17 3.09
C LYS A 506 -31.28 -19.53 1.87
N MET A 507 -31.10 -18.21 1.85
CA MET A 507 -30.39 -17.51 0.77
C MET A 507 -28.92 -17.96 0.67
N VAL A 508 -28.26 -18.20 1.80
CA VAL A 508 -26.86 -18.67 1.84
C VAL A 508 -26.75 -20.16 1.46
N ASN A 509 -27.79 -20.96 1.75
CA ASN A 509 -27.86 -22.40 1.45
C ASN A 509 -26.59 -23.21 1.84
N PRO A 510 -26.11 -23.11 3.10
CA PRO A 510 -24.81 -23.65 3.50
C PRO A 510 -24.72 -25.18 3.49
N ASN A 511 -23.51 -25.69 3.28
CA ASN A 511 -23.14 -27.09 3.50
C ASN A 511 -22.84 -27.34 4.99
N ILE A 512 -22.16 -26.38 5.64
CA ILE A 512 -21.69 -26.49 7.02
C ILE A 512 -22.16 -25.27 7.81
N CYS A 513 -22.78 -25.51 8.97
CA CYS A 513 -23.03 -24.47 9.96
C CYS A 513 -22.06 -24.62 11.13
N LEU A 514 -21.13 -23.68 11.29
CA LEU A 514 -20.21 -23.62 12.43
C LEU A 514 -20.81 -22.74 13.53
N PHE A 515 -21.17 -23.35 14.65
CA PHE A 515 -21.58 -22.65 15.86
C PHE A 515 -20.35 -22.34 16.72
N THR A 516 -20.01 -21.06 16.79
CA THR A 516 -18.98 -20.52 17.69
C THR A 516 -19.51 -20.43 19.13
N ASN A 517 -18.94 -19.57 19.97
CA ASN A 517 -19.40 -19.42 21.35
C ASN A 517 -20.82 -18.85 21.43
N ILE A 518 -21.69 -19.46 22.23
CA ILE A 518 -23.04 -18.98 22.53
C ILE A 518 -23.12 -18.53 23.98
N GLY A 519 -23.72 -17.38 24.22
CA GLY A 519 -23.92 -16.85 25.56
C GLY A 519 -24.96 -15.74 25.58
N PRO A 520 -25.30 -15.23 26.77
CA PRO A 520 -26.29 -14.17 26.95
C PRO A 520 -25.89 -12.91 26.17
N ASN A 521 -26.71 -12.53 25.20
CA ASN A 521 -26.54 -11.29 24.44
C ASN A 521 -27.89 -10.81 23.91
N HIS A 522 -28.08 -9.48 23.84
CA HIS A 522 -29.36 -8.85 23.49
C HIS A 522 -30.56 -9.47 24.25
N MET A 523 -30.39 -9.68 25.56
CA MET A 523 -31.42 -10.29 26.41
C MET A 523 -32.65 -9.40 26.58
N ASP A 524 -32.53 -8.09 26.35
CA ASP A 524 -33.63 -7.15 26.19
C ASP A 524 -34.58 -7.56 25.04
N MET A 525 -34.02 -8.11 23.96
CA MET A 525 -34.77 -8.61 22.81
C MET A 525 -35.22 -10.08 22.99
N HIS A 526 -34.31 -10.96 23.42
CA HIS A 526 -34.59 -12.40 23.49
C HIS A 526 -35.39 -12.81 24.74
N LYS A 527 -35.36 -12.00 25.81
CA LYS A 527 -36.00 -12.23 27.12
C LYS A 527 -35.46 -13.42 27.92
N THR A 528 -35.21 -14.56 27.28
CA THR A 528 -34.76 -15.82 27.91
C THR A 528 -33.66 -16.48 27.08
N MET A 529 -32.87 -17.36 27.72
CA MET A 529 -31.83 -18.10 27.02
C MET A 529 -32.42 -19.10 26.01
N ASP A 530 -33.54 -19.75 26.33
CA ASP A 530 -34.21 -20.68 25.42
C ASP A 530 -34.64 -20.00 24.11
N ASN A 531 -35.18 -18.77 24.19
CA ASN A 531 -35.50 -17.97 23.01
C ASN A 531 -34.25 -17.62 22.20
N LEU A 532 -33.11 -17.35 22.84
CA LEU A 532 -31.85 -17.09 22.15
C LEU A 532 -31.34 -18.36 21.46
N LEU A 533 -31.43 -19.53 22.09
CA LEU A 533 -31.04 -20.82 21.51
C LEU A 533 -31.97 -21.21 20.34
N ALA A 534 -33.27 -21.01 20.48
CA ALA A 534 -34.25 -21.20 19.41
C ALA A 534 -34.01 -20.25 18.23
N ALA A 535 -33.63 -19.01 18.52
CA ALA A 535 -33.24 -18.02 17.51
C ALA A 535 -31.96 -18.43 16.78
N LYS A 536 -30.90 -18.80 17.50
CA LYS A 536 -29.61 -19.19 16.92
C LYS A 536 -29.70 -20.47 16.11
N SER A 537 -30.50 -21.44 16.56
CA SER A 537 -30.72 -22.69 15.84
C SER A 537 -31.48 -22.52 14.52
N SER A 538 -32.23 -21.42 14.31
CA SER A 538 -32.97 -21.19 13.04
C SER A 538 -32.10 -21.25 11.79
N VAL A 539 -30.78 -21.00 11.90
CA VAL A 539 -29.86 -21.10 10.75
C VAL A 539 -29.80 -22.49 10.13
N VAL A 540 -30.12 -23.55 10.88
CA VAL A 540 -30.05 -24.93 10.37
C VAL A 540 -31.15 -25.24 9.35
N GLU A 541 -32.20 -24.41 9.29
CA GLU A 541 -33.24 -24.51 8.26
C GLU A 541 -32.74 -24.10 6.88
N GLY A 542 -31.66 -23.33 6.82
CA GLY A 542 -30.97 -23.00 5.58
C GLY A 542 -30.01 -24.08 5.09
N LEU A 543 -29.64 -25.05 5.93
CA LEU A 543 -28.71 -26.11 5.51
C LEU A 543 -29.29 -26.89 4.34
N ARG A 544 -28.49 -27.05 3.29
CA ARG A 544 -28.81 -27.92 2.17
C ARG A 544 -28.96 -29.38 2.59
N GLU A 545 -29.47 -30.20 1.69
CA GLU A 545 -29.52 -31.64 1.88
C GLU A 545 -28.11 -32.23 2.08
N GLY A 546 -27.95 -33.14 3.05
CA GLY A 546 -26.65 -33.69 3.45
C GLY A 546 -25.74 -32.74 4.26
N GLY A 547 -26.16 -31.48 4.48
CA GLY A 547 -25.44 -30.53 5.32
C GLY A 547 -25.45 -30.92 6.81
N PHE A 548 -24.48 -30.39 7.57
CA PHE A 548 -24.30 -30.70 8.98
C PHE A 548 -23.87 -29.48 9.81
N CYS A 549 -23.92 -29.62 11.14
CA CYS A 549 -23.48 -28.59 12.07
C CYS A 549 -22.22 -29.01 12.82
N ILE A 550 -21.38 -28.03 13.18
CA ILE A 550 -20.27 -28.19 14.10
C ILE A 550 -20.54 -27.31 15.32
N VAL A 551 -20.51 -27.87 16.52
CA VAL A 551 -20.91 -27.20 17.77
C VAL A 551 -19.83 -27.29 18.84
N ASN A 552 -19.62 -26.20 19.58
CA ASN A 552 -18.77 -26.16 20.76
C ASN A 552 -19.40 -26.95 21.92
N ALA A 553 -18.87 -28.13 22.22
CA ALA A 553 -19.33 -28.97 23.33
C ALA A 553 -18.82 -28.51 24.70
N ALA A 554 -17.83 -27.62 24.76
CA ALA A 554 -17.36 -27.02 26.01
C ALA A 554 -18.13 -25.75 26.41
N ASN A 555 -19.15 -25.36 25.64
CA ASN A 555 -20.02 -24.25 25.97
C ASN A 555 -21.11 -24.69 26.96
N ASP A 556 -21.38 -23.89 28.00
CA ASP A 556 -22.36 -24.21 29.04
C ASP A 556 -23.78 -24.46 28.52
N TYR A 557 -24.13 -23.87 27.37
CA TYR A 557 -25.45 -23.99 26.74
C TYR A 557 -25.51 -25.07 25.64
N TYR A 558 -24.47 -25.91 25.52
CA TYR A 558 -24.36 -26.95 24.50
C TYR A 558 -25.60 -27.85 24.40
N LEU A 559 -26.07 -28.40 25.52
CA LEU A 559 -27.21 -29.33 25.53
C LEU A 559 -28.50 -28.66 25.04
N GLY A 560 -28.77 -27.44 25.49
CA GLY A 560 -29.94 -26.66 25.06
C GLY A 560 -29.88 -26.30 23.58
N LEU A 561 -28.69 -25.93 23.07
CA LEU A 561 -28.50 -25.66 21.66
C LEU A 561 -28.75 -26.90 20.80
N VAL A 562 -28.21 -28.06 21.18
CA VAL A 562 -28.41 -29.33 20.46
C VAL A 562 -29.89 -29.71 20.44
N ALA A 563 -30.60 -29.53 21.56
CA ALA A 563 -32.04 -29.78 21.63
C ALA A 563 -32.82 -28.85 20.66
N ALA A 564 -32.50 -27.55 20.65
CA ALA A 564 -33.13 -26.58 19.76
C ALA A 564 -32.86 -26.87 18.27
N ILE A 565 -31.63 -27.29 17.93
CA ILE A 565 -31.27 -27.71 16.57
C ILE A 565 -32.09 -28.93 16.14
N ARG A 566 -32.16 -29.96 16.98
CA ARG A 566 -32.90 -31.20 16.68
C ARG A 566 -34.40 -30.98 16.55
N LEU A 567 -34.95 -30.01 17.29
CA LEU A 567 -36.36 -29.63 17.16
C LEU A 567 -36.67 -29.05 15.78
N ARG A 568 -35.78 -28.20 15.24
CA ARG A 568 -35.98 -27.58 13.91
C ARG A 568 -35.66 -28.50 12.75
N LYS A 569 -34.63 -29.34 12.88
CA LYS A 569 -34.20 -30.28 11.84
C LYS A 569 -33.88 -31.66 12.44
N PRO A 570 -34.90 -32.51 12.64
CA PRO A 570 -34.71 -33.86 13.16
C PRO A 570 -33.74 -34.68 12.30
N GLY A 571 -32.89 -35.48 12.96
CA GLY A 571 -31.90 -36.33 12.27
C GLY A 571 -30.69 -35.60 11.70
N LEU A 572 -30.56 -34.27 11.90
CA LEU A 572 -29.38 -33.53 11.45
C LEU A 572 -28.09 -34.03 12.13
N THR A 573 -27.06 -34.25 11.32
CA THR A 573 -25.72 -34.57 11.82
C THR A 573 -25.12 -33.39 12.58
N ILE A 574 -24.74 -33.63 13.83
CA ILE A 574 -24.09 -32.64 14.70
C ILE A 574 -22.72 -33.18 15.11
N LEU A 575 -21.68 -32.52 14.63
CA LEU A 575 -20.31 -32.76 15.02
C LEU A 575 -19.94 -31.81 16.16
N THR A 576 -18.96 -32.20 16.97
CA THR A 576 -18.61 -31.50 18.20
C THR A 576 -17.13 -31.22 18.29
N TYR A 577 -16.78 -30.03 18.75
CA TYR A 577 -15.42 -29.71 19.16
C TYR A 577 -15.38 -29.29 20.64
N GLY A 578 -14.31 -29.62 21.35
CA GLY A 578 -14.25 -29.37 22.79
C GLY A 578 -12.89 -29.72 23.41
N LYS A 579 -12.91 -30.09 24.70
CA LYS A 579 -11.72 -30.56 25.44
C LYS A 579 -11.77 -32.07 25.73
N ALA A 580 -12.92 -32.71 25.52
CA ALA A 580 -13.10 -34.11 25.84
C ALA A 580 -12.77 -34.99 24.63
N SER A 581 -12.08 -36.11 24.85
CA SER A 581 -11.73 -37.07 23.79
C SER A 581 -12.96 -37.70 23.09
N ALA A 582 -14.14 -37.61 23.71
CA ALA A 582 -15.41 -38.01 23.10
C ALA A 582 -15.93 -37.02 22.03
N ASN A 583 -15.32 -35.84 21.90
CA ASN A 583 -15.65 -34.89 20.84
C ASN A 583 -14.97 -35.31 19.53
N HIS A 584 -15.61 -35.00 18.39
CA HIS A 584 -15.05 -35.28 17.07
C HIS A 584 -13.72 -34.54 16.85
N ALA A 585 -13.57 -33.37 17.47
CA ALA A 585 -12.29 -32.69 17.58
C ALA A 585 -12.07 -32.20 19.01
N TYR A 586 -10.85 -32.36 19.54
CA TYR A 586 -10.56 -31.90 20.89
C TYR A 586 -9.15 -31.35 21.04
N LEU A 587 -9.04 -30.37 21.94
CA LEU A 587 -7.76 -29.76 22.33
C LEU A 587 -7.08 -30.68 23.36
N GLU A 588 -5.89 -31.19 23.03
CA GLU A 588 -5.08 -32.03 23.92
C GLU A 588 -4.25 -31.16 24.87
N SER A 589 -3.56 -30.16 24.34
CA SER A 589 -2.75 -29.24 25.13
C SER A 589 -2.69 -27.85 24.52
N ALA A 590 -2.56 -26.84 25.38
CA ALA A 590 -2.33 -25.46 25.00
C ALA A 590 -1.38 -24.80 26.00
N SER A 591 -0.28 -24.25 25.50
CA SER A 591 0.68 -23.48 26.29
C SER A 591 0.96 -22.14 25.63
N ILE A 592 0.95 -21.07 26.42
CA ILE A 592 1.25 -19.74 25.91
C ILE A 592 2.75 -19.57 25.68
N ASN A 593 3.11 -19.02 24.52
CA ASN A 593 4.47 -18.70 24.14
C ASN A 593 4.65 -17.17 24.19
N GLN A 594 5.32 -16.69 25.24
CA GLN A 594 5.55 -15.25 25.47
C GLN A 594 6.55 -14.66 24.47
N GLU A 595 7.46 -15.45 23.91
CA GLU A 595 8.46 -14.98 22.95
C GLU A 595 7.85 -14.79 21.56
N ARG A 596 7.06 -15.77 21.12
CA ARG A 596 6.38 -15.76 19.81
C ARG A 596 5.04 -15.04 19.83
N LEU A 597 4.57 -14.63 21.01
CA LEU A 597 3.31 -13.93 21.22
C LEU A 597 2.09 -14.72 20.68
N GLY A 598 1.95 -15.99 21.09
CA GLY A 598 0.80 -16.83 20.73
C GLY A 598 0.68 -18.09 21.59
N TRP A 599 0.04 -19.13 21.05
CA TRP A 599 -0.10 -20.44 21.70
C TRP A 599 0.58 -21.54 20.90
N ASP A 600 1.32 -22.41 21.58
CA ASP A 600 1.71 -23.72 21.07
C ASP A 600 0.62 -24.74 21.45
N LEU A 601 0.04 -25.40 20.45
CA LEU A 601 -1.17 -26.21 20.56
C LEU A 601 -0.98 -27.63 20.02
N SER A 602 -1.62 -28.59 20.66
CA SER A 602 -1.83 -29.96 20.16
C SER A 602 -3.32 -30.28 20.19
N ALA A 603 -3.85 -30.80 19.08
CA ALA A 603 -5.26 -31.17 18.97
C ALA A 603 -5.42 -32.45 18.16
N VAL A 604 -6.52 -33.16 18.39
CA VAL A 604 -6.96 -34.30 17.57
C VAL A 604 -8.23 -33.90 16.84
N ILE A 605 -8.20 -33.99 15.51
CA ILE A 605 -9.29 -33.59 14.61
C ILE A 605 -9.73 -34.82 13.84
N ASP A 606 -10.91 -35.36 14.15
CA ASP A 606 -11.49 -36.53 13.47
C ASP A 606 -10.53 -37.74 13.46
N GLY A 607 -9.82 -37.96 14.57
CA GLY A 607 -8.84 -39.03 14.75
C GLY A 607 -7.41 -38.71 14.30
N GLU A 608 -7.18 -37.54 13.69
CA GLU A 608 -5.86 -37.11 13.22
C GLU A 608 -5.24 -36.08 14.16
N ARG A 609 -4.03 -36.32 14.65
CA ARG A 609 -3.31 -35.39 15.53
C ARG A 609 -2.59 -34.30 14.73
N VAL A 610 -2.69 -33.06 15.20
CA VAL A 610 -2.01 -31.88 14.66
C VAL A 610 -1.34 -31.08 15.77
N ASP A 611 -0.13 -30.62 15.53
CA ASP A 611 0.62 -29.71 16.40
C ASP A 611 0.89 -28.40 15.64
N TYR A 612 0.59 -27.26 16.24
CA TYR A 612 0.69 -25.97 15.54
C TYR A 612 0.85 -24.78 16.48
N PHE A 613 1.32 -23.67 15.92
CA PHE A 613 1.40 -22.39 16.60
C PHE A 613 0.28 -21.46 16.14
N LEU A 614 -0.41 -20.83 17.08
CA LEU A 614 -1.49 -19.89 16.85
C LEU A 614 -1.09 -18.49 17.33
N PRO A 615 -0.82 -17.52 16.43
CA PRO A 615 -0.38 -16.16 16.77
C PRO A 615 -1.53 -15.25 17.27
N LEU A 616 -2.33 -15.77 18.21
CA LEU A 616 -3.46 -15.07 18.82
C LEU A 616 -3.33 -15.15 20.34
N PHE A 617 -3.38 -14.01 21.03
CA PHE A 617 -3.24 -13.99 22.50
C PHE A 617 -4.56 -14.17 23.25
N GLN A 618 -5.68 -14.29 22.53
CA GLN A 618 -7.00 -14.40 23.14
C GLN A 618 -7.22 -15.78 23.78
N GLN A 619 -7.82 -15.80 24.97
CA GLN A 619 -8.08 -17.02 25.76
C GLN A 619 -8.96 -18.05 25.05
N HIS A 620 -9.91 -17.58 24.24
CA HIS A 620 -10.84 -18.45 23.51
C HIS A 620 -10.25 -19.00 22.19
N ALA A 621 -9.12 -18.45 21.72
CA ALA A 621 -8.56 -18.76 20.41
C ALA A 621 -8.14 -20.23 20.25
N PRO A 622 -7.47 -20.88 21.24
CA PRO A 622 -7.10 -22.30 21.13
C PRO A 622 -8.28 -23.21 20.82
N LEU A 623 -9.35 -23.13 21.60
CA LEU A 623 -10.50 -24.00 21.40
C LEU A 623 -11.27 -23.68 20.11
N MET A 624 -11.35 -22.39 19.73
CA MET A 624 -11.95 -21.99 18.46
C MET A 624 -11.18 -22.57 17.26
N SER A 625 -9.85 -22.59 17.33
CA SER A 625 -8.99 -23.13 16.26
C SER A 625 -9.24 -24.62 16.01
N VAL A 626 -9.58 -25.39 17.05
CA VAL A 626 -9.98 -26.80 16.91
C VAL A 626 -11.27 -26.96 16.11
N GLY A 627 -12.28 -26.13 16.38
CA GLY A 627 -13.54 -26.11 15.61
C GLY A 627 -13.35 -25.68 14.15
N ILE A 628 -12.42 -24.74 13.91
CA ILE A 628 -12.04 -24.30 12.56
C ILE A 628 -11.33 -25.43 11.80
N LEU A 629 -10.37 -26.11 12.40
CA LEU A 629 -9.68 -27.24 11.78
C LEU A 629 -10.65 -28.40 11.48
N LEU A 630 -11.61 -28.69 12.37
CA LEU A 630 -12.67 -29.65 12.09
C LEU A 630 -13.52 -29.23 10.89
N THR A 631 -13.83 -27.93 10.79
CA THR A 631 -14.57 -27.38 9.64
C THR A 631 -13.79 -27.57 8.34
N ILE A 632 -12.48 -27.32 8.35
CA ILE A 632 -11.59 -27.52 7.19
C ILE A 632 -11.54 -29.00 6.79
N LYS A 633 -11.36 -29.92 7.76
CA LYS A 633 -11.36 -31.37 7.51
C LYS A 633 -12.64 -31.81 6.81
N LYS A 634 -13.80 -31.41 7.36
CA LYS A 634 -15.11 -31.82 6.85
C LYS A 634 -15.52 -31.07 5.58
N SER A 635 -14.82 -29.99 5.22
CA SER A 635 -14.90 -29.35 3.91
C SER A 635 -14.07 -30.06 2.83
N GLY A 636 -13.28 -31.08 3.20
CA GLY A 636 -12.48 -31.89 2.28
C GLY A 636 -11.04 -31.41 2.06
N TYR A 637 -10.53 -30.54 2.94
CA TYR A 637 -9.20 -29.93 2.81
C TYR A 637 -8.19 -30.47 3.83
N ASP A 638 -6.90 -30.29 3.53
CA ASP A 638 -5.78 -30.81 4.31
C ASP A 638 -5.63 -30.02 5.63
N ILE A 639 -5.78 -30.72 6.75
CA ILE A 639 -5.68 -30.13 8.09
C ILE A 639 -4.24 -29.95 8.57
N GLN A 640 -3.28 -30.75 8.10
CA GLN A 640 -1.87 -30.58 8.46
C GLN A 640 -1.34 -29.30 7.83
N GLN A 641 -1.66 -29.09 6.55
CA GLN A 641 -1.33 -27.85 5.86
C GLN A 641 -2.03 -26.65 6.50
N ALA A 642 -3.32 -26.77 6.84
CA ALA A 642 -4.04 -25.71 7.54
C ALA A 642 -3.43 -25.41 8.93
N ALA A 643 -3.14 -26.42 9.73
CA ALA A 643 -2.51 -26.27 11.04
C ALA A 643 -1.15 -25.55 10.92
N LYS A 644 -0.32 -25.93 9.94
CA LYS A 644 0.95 -25.25 9.64
C LYS A 644 0.75 -23.78 9.27
N ASN A 645 -0.24 -23.48 8.42
CA ASN A 645 -0.52 -22.12 7.93
C ASN A 645 -1.01 -21.15 9.01
N TYR A 646 -1.41 -21.63 10.20
CA TYR A 646 -1.70 -20.74 11.31
C TYR A 646 -0.50 -19.90 11.73
N ALA A 647 0.73 -20.39 11.54
CA ALA A 647 1.94 -19.66 11.90
C ALA A 647 2.04 -18.29 11.18
N ASP A 648 1.46 -18.19 9.99
CA ASP A 648 1.46 -16.98 9.15
C ASP A 648 0.15 -16.17 9.28
N LEU A 649 -0.71 -16.49 10.25
CA LEU A 649 -1.96 -15.76 10.46
C LEU A 649 -1.67 -14.36 10.97
N GLU A 650 -1.98 -13.36 10.15
CA GLU A 650 -2.04 -11.97 10.57
C GLU A 650 -3.46 -11.63 11.08
N PRO A 651 -3.63 -11.22 12.34
CA PRO A 651 -4.94 -10.89 12.87
C PRO A 651 -5.52 -9.67 12.15
N PHE A 652 -6.72 -9.81 11.58
CA PHE A 652 -7.46 -8.68 11.02
C PHE A 652 -7.82 -7.70 12.14
N GLU A 653 -8.00 -6.41 11.83
CA GLU A 653 -8.23 -5.37 12.84
C GLU A 653 -9.44 -5.63 13.77
N THR A 654 -10.45 -6.36 13.28
CA THR A 654 -11.63 -6.76 14.06
C THR A 654 -11.38 -7.99 14.95
N MET A 655 -10.24 -8.67 14.82
CA MET A 655 -9.83 -9.79 15.66
C MET A 655 -9.18 -9.35 16.97
N GLY A 656 -8.75 -8.08 17.03
CA GLY A 656 -7.81 -7.60 18.02
C GLY A 656 -6.38 -7.94 17.62
N ARG A 657 -5.47 -6.97 17.71
CA ARG A 657 -4.08 -7.12 17.25
C ARG A 657 -3.12 -6.98 18.41
N LEU A 658 -2.08 -7.78 18.40
CA LEU A 658 -0.93 -7.60 19.27
C LEU A 658 0.22 -7.09 18.43
N LEU A 659 0.61 -5.85 18.68
CA LEU A 659 1.57 -5.08 17.91
C LEU A 659 2.72 -4.67 18.82
N LYS A 660 3.78 -4.13 18.21
CA LYS A 660 4.92 -3.56 18.93
C LYS A 660 5.07 -2.11 18.54
N LEU A 661 5.18 -1.23 19.54
CA LEU A 661 5.55 0.17 19.35
C LEU A 661 7.03 0.33 19.70
N THR A 662 7.79 0.97 18.82
CA THR A 662 9.22 1.20 19.04
C THR A 662 9.44 2.53 19.75
N LYS A 663 10.18 2.49 20.85
CA LYS A 663 10.73 3.63 21.59
C LYS A 663 12.26 3.61 21.52
N GLN A 664 12.90 4.74 21.76
CA GLN A 664 14.38 4.79 21.83
C GLN A 664 14.95 3.84 22.89
N GLU A 665 14.25 3.66 24.01
CA GLU A 665 14.65 2.78 25.11
C GLU A 665 14.29 1.29 24.89
N GLY A 666 13.52 0.94 23.86
CA GLY A 666 13.09 -0.44 23.57
C GLY A 666 11.67 -0.56 23.03
N GLU A 667 11.04 -1.72 23.21
CA GLU A 667 9.70 -2.02 22.66
C GLU A 667 8.59 -1.90 23.73
N VAL A 668 7.42 -1.42 23.31
CA VAL A 668 6.16 -1.48 24.07
C VAL A 668 5.24 -2.48 23.38
N LEU A 669 4.66 -3.43 24.13
CA LEU A 669 3.62 -4.29 23.58
C LEU A 669 2.33 -3.48 23.46
N PHE A 670 1.63 -3.59 22.34
CA PHE A 670 0.38 -2.89 22.10
C PHE A 670 -0.73 -3.88 21.77
N TYR A 671 -1.65 -4.08 22.71
CA TYR A 671 -2.86 -4.87 22.53
C TYR A 671 -4.02 -3.98 22.07
N ASP A 672 -4.20 -3.94 20.76
CA ASP A 672 -5.20 -3.11 20.08
C ASP A 672 -6.55 -3.84 19.97
N GLN A 673 -7.51 -3.45 20.80
CA GLN A 673 -8.92 -3.85 20.75
C GLN A 673 -9.83 -2.65 20.41
N SER A 674 -9.28 -1.59 19.80
CA SER A 674 -9.95 -0.30 19.55
C SER A 674 -11.21 -0.37 18.67
N ARG A 675 -11.41 -1.48 17.96
CA ARG A 675 -12.55 -1.71 17.06
C ARG A 675 -13.62 -2.63 17.67
N ARG A 676 -13.50 -2.94 18.96
CA ARG A 676 -14.43 -3.78 19.73
C ARG A 676 -14.89 -3.06 21.00
N GLY A 677 -16.20 -2.96 21.22
CA GLY A 677 -16.67 -2.33 22.46
C GLY A 677 -18.08 -2.66 22.93
N GLY A 678 -18.61 -3.84 22.61
CA GLY A 678 -19.69 -4.40 23.42
C GLY A 678 -19.15 -4.94 24.75
N ILE A 679 -19.95 -4.93 25.81
CA ILE A 679 -19.53 -5.38 27.16
C ILE A 679 -18.96 -6.81 27.16
N GLN A 680 -19.50 -7.72 26.35
CA GLN A 680 -18.95 -9.07 26.25
C GLN A 680 -17.57 -9.11 25.60
N GLY A 681 -17.35 -8.28 24.57
CA GLY A 681 -16.04 -8.10 23.96
C GLY A 681 -15.03 -7.54 24.95
N MET A 682 -15.46 -6.62 25.83
CA MET A 682 -14.65 -6.12 26.93
C MET A 682 -14.33 -7.23 27.93
N ARG A 683 -15.32 -8.01 28.40
CA ARG A 683 -15.08 -9.15 29.30
C ARG A 683 -14.02 -10.12 28.74
N SER A 684 -14.10 -10.46 27.45
CA SER A 684 -13.09 -11.30 26.80
C SER A 684 -11.72 -10.63 26.81
N ALA A 685 -11.61 -9.36 26.38
CA ALA A 685 -10.33 -8.67 26.28
C ALA A 685 -9.66 -8.46 27.65
N PHE A 686 -10.43 -8.15 28.69
CA PHE A 686 -9.92 -8.07 30.07
C PHE A 686 -9.46 -9.44 30.58
N ASN A 687 -10.15 -10.53 30.22
CA ASN A 687 -9.68 -11.87 30.58
C ASN A 687 -8.39 -12.26 29.84
N ASP A 688 -8.18 -11.74 28.63
CA ASP A 688 -6.92 -11.91 27.90
C ASP A 688 -5.74 -11.22 28.59
N LEU A 689 -5.95 -10.17 29.41
CA LEU A 689 -4.87 -9.51 30.16
C LEU A 689 -4.11 -10.46 31.09
N LYS A 690 -4.77 -11.54 31.55
CA LYS A 690 -4.15 -12.60 32.37
C LYS A 690 -3.04 -13.37 31.65
N ASN A 691 -3.02 -13.32 30.31
CA ASN A 691 -2.01 -13.97 29.49
C ASN A 691 -0.71 -13.15 29.37
N PHE A 692 -0.74 -11.86 29.70
CA PHE A 692 0.42 -11.00 29.51
C PHE A 692 1.34 -11.02 30.74
N ASN A 693 2.62 -11.31 30.50
CA ASN A 693 3.67 -11.13 31.50
C ASN A 693 4.60 -10.01 31.03
N VAL A 694 4.37 -8.78 31.53
CA VAL A 694 5.11 -7.59 31.13
C VAL A 694 6.15 -7.20 32.17
N LYS A 695 7.27 -6.63 31.72
CA LYS A 695 8.36 -6.17 32.61
C LYS A 695 8.01 -4.85 33.30
N GLY A 696 7.26 -4.00 32.59
CA GLY A 696 6.80 -2.70 33.07
C GLY A 696 5.37 -2.74 33.58
N LYS A 697 4.59 -1.71 33.26
CA LYS A 697 3.20 -1.53 33.70
C LYS A 697 2.22 -1.77 32.54
N ILE A 698 0.95 -1.99 32.89
CA ILE A 698 -0.15 -1.97 31.92
C ILE A 698 -0.81 -0.59 31.95
N VAL A 699 -0.77 0.08 30.80
CA VAL A 699 -1.44 1.36 30.54
C VAL A 699 -2.65 1.09 29.65
N ALA A 700 -3.83 1.55 30.05
CA ALA A 700 -5.08 1.28 29.33
C ALA A 700 -5.80 2.55 28.90
N LEU A 701 -6.31 2.56 27.67
CA LEU A 701 -7.35 3.49 27.21
C LEU A 701 -8.66 2.73 27.07
N VAL A 702 -9.63 3.07 27.92
CA VAL A 702 -10.95 2.42 27.97
C VAL A 702 -12.04 3.42 27.61
N GLY A 703 -12.74 3.14 26.51
CA GLY A 703 -13.87 3.91 26.04
C GLY A 703 -15.22 3.43 26.59
N GLY A 704 -16.20 4.34 26.69
CA GLY A 704 -17.57 4.04 27.09
C GLY A 704 -18.28 2.97 26.23
N VAL A 705 -19.28 2.32 26.82
CA VAL A 705 -20.00 1.16 26.23
C VAL A 705 -21.30 1.57 25.52
N SER A 706 -21.90 2.72 25.87
CA SER A 706 -23.26 3.10 25.45
C SER A 706 -23.34 4.49 24.84
N VAL A 707 -24.16 4.62 23.78
CA VAL A 707 -24.62 5.89 23.18
C VAL A 707 -26.07 6.24 23.53
N LYS A 708 -26.77 5.38 24.28
CA LYS A 708 -28.18 5.60 24.63
C LYS A 708 -28.31 6.65 25.74
N LYS A 709 -29.50 7.23 25.91
CA LYS A 709 -29.84 8.11 27.04
C LYS A 709 -29.41 7.47 28.37
N ASP A 710 -29.03 8.32 29.32
CA ASP A 710 -28.77 7.91 30.69
C ASP A 710 -29.99 7.19 31.28
N GLY A 711 -29.77 5.96 31.74
CA GLY A 711 -30.81 5.06 32.21
C GLY A 711 -30.21 3.82 32.84
N GLU A 712 -31.04 3.00 33.50
CA GLU A 712 -30.58 1.89 34.36
C GLU A 712 -29.62 0.92 33.66
N TRP A 713 -29.89 0.55 32.40
CA TRP A 713 -29.01 -0.33 31.64
C TRP A 713 -27.64 0.30 31.36
N THR A 714 -27.59 1.59 31.03
CA THR A 714 -26.34 2.33 30.79
C THR A 714 -25.52 2.40 32.08
N GLN A 715 -26.15 2.66 33.22
CA GLN A 715 -25.48 2.67 34.51
C GLN A 715 -24.90 1.31 34.87
N GLU A 716 -25.71 0.26 34.72
CA GLU A 716 -25.33 -1.11 35.05
C GLU A 716 -24.16 -1.62 34.19
N VAL A 717 -24.19 -1.35 32.87
CA VAL A 717 -23.09 -1.79 31.99
C VAL A 717 -21.76 -1.06 32.30
N HIS A 718 -21.82 0.21 32.72
CA HIS A 718 -20.62 0.95 33.13
C HIS A 718 -20.13 0.53 34.53
N ARG A 719 -21.02 0.12 35.45
CA ARG A 719 -20.62 -0.53 36.71
C ARG A 719 -19.87 -1.83 36.48
N GLN A 720 -20.37 -2.67 35.56
CA GLN A 720 -19.67 -3.89 35.15
C GLN A 720 -18.30 -3.58 34.53
N LEU A 721 -18.18 -2.51 33.75
CA LEU A 721 -16.89 -2.07 33.23
C LEU A 721 -15.92 -1.64 34.34
N ALA A 722 -16.40 -0.93 35.37
CA ALA A 722 -15.61 -0.59 36.54
C ALA A 722 -15.10 -1.84 37.29
N GLU A 723 -15.97 -2.85 37.45
CA GLU A 723 -15.60 -4.13 38.05
C GLU A 723 -14.48 -4.84 37.26
N LEU A 724 -14.55 -4.81 35.92
CA LEU A 724 -13.48 -5.36 35.08
C LEU A 724 -12.16 -4.63 35.27
N ILE A 725 -12.19 -3.30 35.38
CA ILE A 725 -10.99 -2.48 35.62
C ILE A 725 -10.40 -2.76 37.00
N ASN A 726 -11.23 -2.76 38.04
CA ASN A 726 -10.80 -3.01 39.42
C ASN A 726 -10.14 -4.39 39.60
N ASN A 727 -10.60 -5.39 38.83
CA ASN A 727 -10.08 -6.77 38.89
C ASN A 727 -8.95 -7.04 37.86
N SER A 728 -8.37 -5.99 37.27
CA SER A 728 -7.32 -6.11 36.26
C SER A 728 -5.97 -5.59 36.77
N PRO A 729 -4.84 -6.00 36.16
CA PRO A 729 -3.51 -5.48 36.48
C PRO A 729 -3.21 -4.10 35.86
N ILE A 730 -4.25 -3.33 35.48
CA ILE A 730 -4.08 -1.99 34.92
C ILE A 730 -3.53 -1.06 36.01
N ALA A 731 -2.39 -0.43 35.73
CA ALA A 731 -1.76 0.51 36.64
C ALA A 731 -2.09 1.97 36.32
N ARG A 732 -2.45 2.25 35.06
CA ARG A 732 -2.76 3.61 34.58
C ARG A 732 -3.90 3.57 33.59
N LEU A 733 -4.93 4.37 33.85
CA LEU A 733 -6.19 4.38 33.12
C LEU A 733 -6.45 5.75 32.48
N TYR A 734 -6.65 5.72 31.17
CA TYR A 734 -7.17 6.79 30.35
C TYR A 734 -8.58 6.43 29.94
N THR A 735 -9.49 7.40 29.88
CA THR A 735 -10.89 7.13 29.50
C THR A 735 -11.44 8.18 28.53
N THR A 736 -12.45 7.79 27.75
CA THR A 736 -13.17 8.65 26.80
C THR A 736 -14.60 8.15 26.59
N GLY A 737 -15.49 9.04 26.17
CA GLY A 737 -16.89 8.76 25.90
C GLY A 737 -17.81 9.08 27.06
N ASN A 738 -19.08 9.24 26.73
CA ASN A 738 -20.14 9.58 27.67
C ASN A 738 -20.27 8.55 28.80
N TYR A 739 -20.78 8.99 29.95
CA TYR A 739 -21.18 8.17 31.10
C TYR A 739 -20.02 7.45 31.82
N MET A 740 -18.78 7.83 31.52
CA MET A 740 -17.61 7.31 32.22
C MET A 740 -17.55 7.76 33.68
N GLU A 741 -18.33 8.77 34.11
CA GLU A 741 -18.46 9.11 35.53
C GLU A 741 -18.94 7.94 36.39
N TYR A 742 -19.81 7.06 35.85
CA TYR A 742 -20.25 5.85 36.55
C TYR A 742 -19.11 4.86 36.76
N VAL A 743 -18.15 4.81 35.83
CA VAL A 743 -16.93 4.02 35.99
C VAL A 743 -16.04 4.67 37.04
N HIS A 744 -15.75 5.97 36.88
CA HIS A 744 -14.83 6.71 37.75
C HIS A 744 -15.28 6.68 39.21
N GLN A 745 -16.58 6.81 39.49
CA GLN A 745 -17.14 6.74 40.85
C GLN A 745 -16.99 5.37 41.49
N GLN A 746 -16.93 4.29 40.70
CA GLN A 746 -16.86 2.90 41.18
C GLN A 746 -15.45 2.30 41.18
N LEU A 747 -14.43 3.04 40.71
CA LEU A 747 -13.04 2.63 40.84
C LEU A 747 -12.65 2.48 42.32
N THR A 748 -12.07 1.33 42.69
CA THR A 748 -11.60 1.07 44.06
C THR A 748 -10.37 1.93 44.40
N ASP A 749 -9.48 2.12 43.42
CA ASP A 749 -8.36 3.06 43.50
C ASP A 749 -8.55 4.19 42.48
N LYS A 750 -8.80 5.41 42.98
CA LYS A 750 -8.99 6.59 42.13
C LYS A 750 -7.70 7.05 41.46
N THR A 751 -6.53 6.70 42.01
CA THR A 751 -5.23 7.14 41.50
C THR A 751 -4.86 6.47 40.18
N LEU A 752 -5.54 5.37 39.83
CA LEU A 752 -5.43 4.72 38.51
C LEU A 752 -5.85 5.67 37.39
N LEU A 753 -6.86 6.52 37.60
CA LEU A 753 -7.38 7.43 36.59
C LEU A 753 -6.38 8.57 36.38
N VAL A 754 -5.71 8.56 35.23
CA VAL A 754 -4.77 9.60 34.83
C VAL A 754 -5.52 10.80 34.24
N THR A 755 -6.40 10.54 33.26
CA THR A 755 -7.22 11.58 32.64
C THR A 755 -8.44 11.01 31.91
N HIS A 756 -9.44 11.87 31.74
CA HIS A 756 -10.61 11.65 30.88
C HIS A 756 -10.69 12.80 29.88
N THR A 757 -10.77 12.48 28.58
CA THR A 757 -10.99 13.49 27.53
C THR A 757 -11.56 12.83 26.28
N ASP A 758 -12.38 13.58 25.54
CA ASP A 758 -12.89 13.19 24.23
C ASP A 758 -12.03 13.72 23.07
N ASP A 759 -10.96 14.45 23.39
CA ASP A 759 -9.92 14.80 22.43
C ASP A 759 -8.98 13.62 22.18
N LEU A 760 -9.23 12.90 21.08
CA LEU A 760 -8.46 11.73 20.66
C LEU A 760 -6.99 12.05 20.36
N ASP A 761 -6.69 13.30 19.97
CA ASP A 761 -5.32 13.73 19.63
C ASP A 761 -4.54 13.94 20.91
N ALA A 762 -5.14 14.63 21.88
CA ALA A 762 -4.59 14.75 23.22
C ALA A 762 -4.37 13.38 23.88
N LEU A 763 -5.32 12.45 23.77
CA LEU A 763 -5.15 11.08 24.27
C LEU A 763 -3.94 10.38 23.66
N THR A 764 -3.77 10.50 22.34
CA THR A 764 -2.63 9.90 21.64
C THR A 764 -1.31 10.43 22.20
N ASP A 765 -1.20 11.74 22.35
CA ASP A 765 0.01 12.40 22.86
C ASP A 765 0.29 12.04 24.33
N TYR A 766 -0.76 11.95 25.16
CA TYR A 766 -0.62 11.54 26.56
C TYR A 766 -0.18 10.08 26.69
N LEU A 767 -0.80 9.17 25.93
CA LEU A 767 -0.43 7.75 25.93
C LEU A 767 1.03 7.57 25.49
N MET A 768 1.44 8.18 24.38
CA MET A 768 2.83 8.07 23.89
C MET A 768 3.87 8.68 24.83
N SER A 769 3.47 9.64 25.65
CA SER A 769 4.36 10.26 26.63
C SER A 769 4.46 9.46 27.93
N ASP A 770 3.50 8.58 28.22
CA ASP A 770 3.42 7.81 29.46
C ASP A 770 3.96 6.37 29.34
N ILE A 771 3.76 5.73 28.19
CA ILE A 771 4.25 4.36 27.93
C ILE A 771 5.78 4.34 27.81
N LYS A 772 6.40 3.32 28.39
CA LYS A 772 7.86 3.09 28.37
C LYS A 772 8.17 1.68 27.87
N ALA A 773 9.42 1.48 27.42
CA ALA A 773 9.88 0.17 27.00
C ALA A 773 9.62 -0.90 28.09
N GLY A 774 9.04 -2.03 27.69
CA GLY A 774 8.61 -3.09 28.60
C GLY A 774 7.16 -2.99 29.11
N ASP A 775 6.45 -1.89 28.85
CA ASP A 775 5.03 -1.73 29.17
C ASP A 775 4.13 -2.48 28.17
N LEU A 776 2.86 -2.65 28.56
CA LEU A 776 1.74 -3.02 27.69
C LEU A 776 0.78 -1.86 27.57
N LEU A 777 0.50 -1.42 26.35
CA LEU A 777 -0.60 -0.54 26.02
C LEU A 777 -1.82 -1.38 25.64
N PHE A 778 -2.96 -1.15 26.29
CA PHE A 778 -4.22 -1.81 26.00
C PHE A 778 -5.28 -0.78 25.61
N ILE A 779 -5.88 -0.89 24.42
CA ILE A 779 -6.93 0.04 23.98
C ILE A 779 -8.20 -0.73 23.66
N ILE A 780 -9.32 -0.32 24.26
CA ILE A 780 -10.63 -0.93 24.00
C ILE A 780 -11.76 0.10 24.12
N GLY A 781 -12.79 -0.02 23.29
CA GLY A 781 -13.94 0.89 23.36
C GLY A 781 -14.91 0.69 22.21
N SER A 782 -16.11 1.23 22.38
CA SER A 782 -17.17 1.12 21.37
C SER A 782 -16.76 1.74 20.04
N ALA A 783 -17.19 1.13 18.92
CA ALA A 783 -16.82 1.57 17.58
C ALA A 783 -17.18 3.04 17.27
N TYR A 784 -18.23 3.58 17.88
CA TYR A 784 -18.64 4.98 17.71
C TYR A 784 -17.64 6.01 18.25
N LEU A 785 -16.70 5.59 19.11
CA LEU A 785 -15.66 6.45 19.66
C LEU A 785 -14.49 6.63 18.70
N TYR A 786 -14.48 5.89 17.58
CA TYR A 786 -13.42 5.96 16.57
C TYR A 786 -12.01 5.76 17.13
N LEU A 787 -11.84 4.97 18.19
CA LEU A 787 -10.54 4.71 18.82
C LEU A 787 -9.52 4.05 17.88
N GLY A 788 -9.98 3.48 16.76
CA GLY A 788 -9.12 3.06 15.67
C GLY A 788 -8.20 4.17 15.18
N ARG A 789 -8.65 5.43 15.20
CA ARG A 789 -7.82 6.61 14.88
C ARG A 789 -6.66 6.80 15.83
N VAL A 790 -6.87 6.56 17.12
CA VAL A 790 -5.81 6.61 18.13
C VAL A 790 -4.80 5.50 17.86
N SER A 791 -5.27 4.26 17.66
CA SER A 791 -4.41 3.12 17.30
C SER A 791 -3.55 3.42 16.05
N ASP A 792 -4.17 3.89 14.98
CA ASP A 792 -3.48 4.18 13.72
C ASP A 792 -2.46 5.33 13.89
N LYS A 793 -2.77 6.35 14.72
CA LYS A 793 -1.82 7.41 15.05
C LYS A 793 -0.64 6.90 15.89
N LEU A 794 -0.88 6.04 16.87
CA LEU A 794 0.17 5.44 17.71
C LEU A 794 1.15 4.62 16.87
N LEU A 795 0.64 3.83 15.92
CA LEU A 795 1.48 3.01 15.03
C LEU A 795 2.37 3.85 14.10
N ASN A 796 1.92 5.03 13.72
CA ASN A 796 2.67 5.97 12.89
C ASN A 796 3.42 7.03 13.71
N TYR A 797 3.32 6.98 15.04
CA TYR A 797 3.92 7.98 15.91
C TYR A 797 5.43 7.79 15.92
N LYS A 798 6.15 8.79 15.41
CA LYS A 798 7.62 8.82 15.54
C LYS A 798 7.96 9.22 16.96
N ASP A 799 8.76 8.41 17.64
CA ASP A 799 9.21 8.74 18.98
C ASP A 799 9.99 10.06 18.95
N LYS A 800 9.38 11.11 19.53
CA LYS A 800 9.96 12.45 19.66
C LYS A 800 10.71 12.61 20.98
N ASP A 801 10.87 11.53 21.74
CA ASP A 801 11.71 11.52 22.92
C ASP A 801 13.15 11.89 22.52
N LYS A 802 13.77 12.81 23.24
CA LYS A 802 15.16 13.23 23.01
C LYS A 802 16.11 12.74 24.10
N PHE A 803 15.64 11.89 25.00
CA PHE A 803 16.48 11.31 26.04
C PHE A 803 17.51 10.36 25.43
N ASP A 804 18.78 10.77 25.42
CA ASP A 804 19.88 9.96 24.93
C ASP A 804 20.30 8.94 26.00
N PRO A 805 20.06 7.62 25.81
CA PRO A 805 20.38 6.60 26.80
C PRO A 805 21.90 6.49 27.06
N ALA A 806 22.76 7.02 26.18
CA ALA A 806 24.20 7.07 26.38
C ALA A 806 24.58 7.87 27.63
N ILE A 807 23.72 8.77 28.14
CA ILE A 807 24.01 9.54 29.36
C ILE A 807 24.25 8.64 30.57
N LYS A 808 23.58 7.48 30.64
CA LYS A 808 23.76 6.50 31.74
C LYS A 808 25.14 5.84 31.72
N GLN A 809 25.86 5.90 30.60
CA GLN A 809 27.21 5.35 30.46
C GLN A 809 28.30 6.39 30.78
N LEU A 810 27.92 7.67 30.85
CA LEU A 810 28.79 8.76 31.28
C LEU A 810 28.80 8.72 32.81
N LYS A 811 29.98 8.75 33.43
CA LYS A 811 30.16 8.63 34.89
C LYS A 811 29.71 9.90 35.65
N LEU A 812 28.51 10.38 35.33
CA LEU A 812 27.86 11.55 35.89
C LEU A 812 27.14 11.17 37.20
N THR A 813 26.89 12.15 38.06
CA THR A 813 26.10 11.93 39.28
C THR A 813 24.60 11.81 38.96
N GLU A 814 23.81 11.25 39.86
CA GLU A 814 22.35 11.21 39.69
C GLU A 814 21.74 12.62 39.53
N SER A 815 22.33 13.62 40.21
CA SER A 815 21.93 15.03 40.10
C SER A 815 22.16 15.58 38.69
N ASP A 816 23.28 15.22 38.03
CA ASP A 816 23.58 15.66 36.66
C ASP A 816 22.63 15.01 35.65
N VAL A 817 22.30 13.72 35.84
CA VAL A 817 21.32 13.03 34.99
C VAL A 817 19.91 13.61 35.19
N LEU A 818 19.57 14.02 36.42
CA LEU A 818 18.32 14.72 36.70
C LEU A 818 18.27 16.08 35.99
N GLN A 819 19.35 16.87 36.05
CA GLN A 819 19.45 18.15 35.36
C GLN A 819 19.34 17.98 33.84
N TYR A 820 19.94 16.94 33.26
CA TYR A 820 19.76 16.62 31.84
C TYR A 820 18.31 16.30 31.48
N ARG A 821 17.60 15.52 32.30
CA ARG A 821 16.17 15.25 32.09
C ARG A 821 15.34 16.53 32.17
N VAL A 822 15.65 17.42 33.12
CA VAL A 822 15.01 18.74 33.22
C VAL A 822 15.28 19.59 31.98
N LEU A 823 16.50 19.61 31.45
CA LEU A 823 16.84 20.29 30.20
C LEU A 823 15.95 19.83 29.03
N LEU A 824 15.68 18.53 28.93
CA LEU A 824 14.77 17.98 27.92
C LEU A 824 13.31 18.39 28.14
N VAL A 825 12.87 18.52 29.40
CA VAL A 825 11.54 19.07 29.74
C VAL A 825 11.43 20.52 29.25
N PHE A 826 12.41 21.38 29.57
CA PHE A 826 12.43 22.77 29.12
C PHE A 826 12.37 22.87 27.59
N GLU A 827 13.13 22.05 26.88
CA GLU A 827 13.10 22.01 25.42
C GLU A 827 11.72 21.59 24.88
N ALA A 828 11.11 20.55 25.45
CA ALA A 828 9.80 20.07 25.01
C ALA A 828 8.70 21.10 25.26
N VAL A 829 8.74 21.80 26.41
CA VAL A 829 7.84 22.90 26.74
C VAL A 829 8.05 24.08 25.78
N ALA A 830 9.29 24.44 25.47
CA ALA A 830 9.59 25.49 24.49
C ALA A 830 9.06 25.15 23.08
N ASN A 831 8.94 23.87 22.75
CA ASN A 831 8.36 23.36 21.51
C ASN A 831 6.83 23.13 21.59
N GLY A 832 6.17 23.59 22.65
CA GLY A 832 4.71 23.60 22.78
C GLY A 832 4.08 22.40 23.49
N LEU A 833 4.86 21.50 24.09
CA LEU A 833 4.31 20.38 24.87
C LEU A 833 3.84 20.87 26.26
N PRO A 834 2.63 20.49 26.73
CA PRO A 834 2.20 20.83 28.08
C PRO A 834 3.17 20.30 29.15
N VAL A 835 3.38 21.07 30.23
CA VAL A 835 4.35 20.76 31.30
C VAL A 835 4.17 19.34 31.84
N LEU A 836 2.94 18.96 32.21
CA LEU A 836 2.65 17.62 32.73
C LEU A 836 3.06 16.50 31.74
N ALA A 837 2.80 16.71 30.44
CA ALA A 837 3.16 15.74 29.41
C ALA A 837 4.68 15.67 29.22
N ALA A 838 5.39 16.81 29.27
CA ALA A 838 6.84 16.87 29.20
C ALA A 838 7.52 16.22 30.41
N CYS A 839 7.02 16.50 31.61
CA CYS A 839 7.44 15.90 32.88
C CYS A 839 7.27 14.37 32.86
N ASN A 840 6.09 13.89 32.45
CA ASN A 840 5.84 12.44 32.33
C ASN A 840 6.80 11.79 31.32
N ARG A 841 7.00 12.43 30.16
CA ARG A 841 7.90 11.95 29.10
C ARG A 841 9.31 11.72 29.62
N TYR A 842 9.88 12.69 30.33
CA TYR A 842 11.27 12.61 30.81
C TYR A 842 11.40 12.10 32.25
N ALA A 843 10.31 11.56 32.83
CA ALA A 843 10.25 11.05 34.20
C ALA A 843 10.74 12.07 35.25
N ILE A 844 10.27 13.31 35.11
CA ILE A 844 10.53 14.42 36.03
C ILE A 844 9.25 14.74 36.80
N ASN A 845 9.36 14.90 38.12
CA ASN A 845 8.23 15.43 38.89
C ASN A 845 8.05 16.92 38.57
N GLU A 846 6.80 17.38 38.48
CA GLU A 846 6.51 18.79 38.19
C GLU A 846 7.16 19.74 39.22
N ALA A 847 7.22 19.34 40.49
CA ALA A 847 7.89 20.10 41.54
C ALA A 847 9.39 20.31 41.28
N ASP A 848 10.07 19.34 40.67
CA ASP A 848 11.48 19.49 40.31
C ASP A 848 11.63 20.43 39.11
N TYR A 849 10.77 20.32 38.09
CA TYR A 849 10.75 21.29 36.98
C TYR A 849 10.54 22.73 37.48
N GLN A 850 9.61 22.97 38.40
CA GLN A 850 9.32 24.31 38.93
C GLN A 850 10.53 24.94 39.65
N LYS A 851 11.28 24.17 40.45
CA LYS A 851 12.51 24.66 41.11
C LYS A 851 13.54 25.19 40.10
N TRP A 852 13.69 24.54 38.95
CA TRP A 852 14.61 24.98 37.90
C TRP A 852 14.03 26.14 37.09
N HIS A 853 12.71 26.19 36.88
CA HIS A 853 12.02 27.29 36.21
C HIS A 853 12.13 28.63 36.97
N GLU A 854 12.20 28.59 38.30
CA GLU A 854 12.50 29.77 39.12
C GLU A 854 13.91 30.34 38.87
N GLN A 855 14.87 29.49 38.46
CA GLN A 855 16.26 29.88 38.23
C GLN A 855 16.54 30.28 36.77
N CYS A 856 15.84 29.67 35.82
CA CYS A 856 15.93 29.93 34.38
C CYS A 856 14.51 29.92 33.81
N ALA A 857 14.02 31.06 33.31
CA ALA A 857 12.61 31.21 32.94
C ALA A 857 12.21 30.43 31.68
N ASN A 858 13.19 29.99 30.87
CA ASN A 858 12.94 29.28 29.63
C ASN A 858 14.17 28.47 29.18
N TYR A 859 13.99 27.64 28.15
CA TYR A 859 15.04 26.78 27.58
C TYR A 859 16.27 27.57 27.11
N ARG A 860 16.08 28.77 26.55
CA ARG A 860 17.18 29.61 26.07
C ARG A 860 18.08 30.07 27.22
N GLU A 861 17.49 30.53 28.33
CA GLU A 861 18.24 30.94 29.51
C GLU A 861 19.02 29.78 30.12
N LEU A 862 18.41 28.59 30.18
CA LEU A 862 19.07 27.38 30.69
C LEU A 862 20.29 27.01 29.82
N ARG A 863 20.16 27.03 28.49
CA ARG A 863 21.28 26.77 27.56
C ARG A 863 22.38 27.83 27.69
N ALA A 864 22.02 29.11 27.81
CA ALA A 864 22.98 30.20 27.99
C ALA A 864 23.75 30.06 29.31
N ALA A 865 23.08 29.66 30.39
CA ALA A 865 23.72 29.39 31.68
C ALA A 865 24.70 28.22 31.61
N LEU A 866 24.35 27.13 30.91
CA LEU A 866 25.25 25.99 30.68
C LEU A 866 26.49 26.39 29.87
N LEU A 867 26.33 27.24 28.84
CA LEU A 867 27.47 27.71 28.04
C LEU A 867 28.38 28.65 28.83
N MET A 868 27.80 29.53 29.65
CA MET A 868 28.57 30.39 30.55
C MET A 868 29.39 29.55 31.55
N TYR A 869 28.74 28.54 32.14
CA TYR A 869 29.40 27.59 33.05
C TYR A 869 30.52 26.82 32.35
N PHE A 870 30.30 26.40 31.11
CA PHE A 870 31.31 25.73 30.29
C PHE A 870 32.56 26.58 30.15
N PHE A 871 32.47 27.82 29.66
CA PHE A 871 33.66 28.66 29.46
C PHE A 871 34.39 28.98 30.76
N SER A 872 33.66 29.20 31.86
CA SER A 872 34.27 29.33 33.19
C SER A 872 35.06 28.07 33.60
N ASN A 873 34.55 26.87 33.30
CA ASN A 873 35.31 25.64 33.52
C ASN A 873 36.49 25.47 32.56
N VAL A 874 36.34 25.87 31.29
CA VAL A 874 37.45 25.87 30.33
C VAL A 874 38.59 26.74 30.87
N ASP A 875 38.29 27.94 31.35
CA ASP A 875 39.30 28.84 31.93
C ASP A 875 40.05 28.19 33.09
N VAL A 876 39.33 27.56 34.03
CA VAL A 876 39.94 26.85 35.17
C VAL A 876 40.77 25.63 34.74
N VAL A 877 40.34 24.90 33.70
CA VAL A 877 41.01 23.66 33.26
C VAL A 877 42.24 23.93 32.39
N ILE A 878 42.19 24.99 31.57
CA ILE A 878 43.27 25.34 30.64
C ILE A 878 44.37 26.14 31.33
N GLU A 879 43.99 27.06 32.23
CA GLU A 879 44.95 27.93 32.93
C GLU A 879 45.88 27.12 33.84
N ASN A 880 47.18 27.37 33.67
CA ASN A 880 48.23 26.74 34.46
C ASN A 880 49.48 27.65 34.50
N LYS A 881 50.60 27.15 35.02
CA LYS A 881 51.83 27.96 35.13
C LYS A 881 52.36 28.50 33.80
N LEU A 882 52.11 27.79 32.69
CA LEU A 882 52.61 28.12 31.34
C LEU A 882 51.55 28.78 30.46
N ILE A 883 50.27 28.49 30.69
CA ILE A 883 49.14 29.02 29.91
C ILE A 883 48.31 29.95 30.79
N LYS A 884 48.27 31.23 30.46
CA LYS A 884 47.56 32.27 31.23
C LYS A 884 46.34 32.77 30.49
N ASN A 885 45.21 32.92 31.18
CA ASN A 885 44.02 33.54 30.60
C ASN A 885 44.29 35.04 30.37
N ILE A 886 43.95 35.54 29.17
CA ILE A 886 44.18 36.95 28.78
C ILE A 886 42.90 37.67 28.37
N ASN A 887 41.73 37.13 28.71
CA ASN A 887 40.42 37.66 28.33
C ASN A 887 40.26 39.13 28.76
N HIS A 888 40.64 39.47 30.00
CA HIS A 888 40.56 40.84 30.52
C HIS A 888 41.42 41.82 29.71
N SER A 889 42.67 41.46 29.40
CA SER A 889 43.58 42.34 28.64
C SER A 889 43.11 42.56 27.20
N LEU A 890 42.56 41.51 26.56
CA LEU A 890 41.94 41.63 25.23
C LEU A 890 40.69 42.52 25.25
N ALA A 891 39.85 42.42 26.29
CA ALA A 891 38.69 43.28 26.44
C ALA A 891 39.07 44.77 26.52
N VAL A 892 40.07 45.11 27.35
CA VAL A 892 40.62 46.47 27.47
C VAL A 892 41.19 46.97 26.13
N SER A 893 41.75 46.08 25.32
CA SER A 893 42.36 46.39 24.02
C SER A 893 41.35 46.50 22.86
N GLY A 894 40.05 46.53 23.15
CA GLY A 894 38.99 46.69 22.15
C GLY A 894 38.51 45.38 21.50
N HIS A 895 38.89 44.23 22.04
CA HIS A 895 38.45 42.91 21.56
C HIS A 895 37.36 42.27 22.44
N GLN A 896 36.66 43.07 23.26
CA GLN A 896 35.59 42.59 24.15
C GLN A 896 34.49 41.80 23.43
N SER A 897 34.26 42.04 22.13
CA SER A 897 33.25 41.32 21.34
C SER A 897 33.59 39.85 21.08
N TYR A 898 34.84 39.41 21.33
CA TYR A 898 35.27 38.02 21.17
C TYR A 898 35.34 37.26 22.48
N ILE A 899 35.18 37.94 23.62
CA ILE A 899 35.27 37.33 24.95
C ILE A 899 33.87 36.91 25.40
N TYR A 900 33.72 35.71 25.94
CA TYR A 900 32.44 35.25 26.44
C TYR A 900 31.93 36.11 27.61
N SER A 901 30.62 36.39 27.63
CA SER A 901 29.93 37.04 28.74
C SER A 901 28.52 36.46 28.88
N LYS A 902 27.83 36.78 30.00
CA LYS A 902 26.43 36.38 30.19
C LYS A 902 25.55 36.92 29.06
N GLU A 903 25.75 38.17 28.68
CA GLU A 903 25.03 38.84 27.60
C GLU A 903 25.29 38.16 26.26
N PHE A 904 26.54 37.81 25.94
CA PHE A 904 26.87 37.14 24.68
C PHE A 904 26.31 35.72 24.62
N CYS A 905 26.39 34.93 25.69
CA CYS A 905 25.80 33.59 25.71
C CYS A 905 24.28 33.65 25.47
N HIS A 906 23.59 34.62 26.09
CA HIS A 906 22.15 34.80 25.90
C HIS A 906 21.81 35.32 24.49
N GLN A 907 22.54 36.33 24.00
CA GLN A 907 22.35 36.88 22.64
C GLN A 907 22.62 35.83 21.56
N TRP A 908 23.60 34.95 21.76
CA TRP A 908 23.94 33.89 20.81
C TRP A 908 22.77 32.94 20.57
N PHE A 909 22.17 32.39 21.63
CA PHE A 909 20.99 31.53 21.48
C PHE A 909 19.76 32.32 21.01
N ASN A 910 19.58 33.58 21.42
CA ASN A 910 18.49 34.41 20.88
C ASN A 910 18.61 34.60 19.37
N ASN A 911 19.82 34.89 18.88
CA ASN A 911 20.07 35.12 17.47
C ASN A 911 20.02 33.82 16.67
N HIS A 912 20.41 32.69 17.27
CA HIS A 912 20.28 31.37 16.66
C HIS A 912 18.82 30.93 16.52
N ASP A 913 18.01 31.09 17.58
CA ASP A 913 16.60 30.69 17.58
C ASP A 913 15.73 31.58 16.65
N ASN A 914 16.01 32.90 16.60
CA ASN A 914 15.11 33.89 15.98
C ASN A 914 15.58 34.42 14.61
N ILE A 915 16.86 34.30 14.24
CA ILE A 915 17.40 34.90 13.00
C ILE A 915 17.85 33.79 12.03
N LYS A 916 16.99 33.44 11.07
CA LYS A 916 17.35 32.54 9.97
C LYS A 916 18.30 33.25 9.01
N ASN A 917 19.43 32.61 8.69
CA ASN A 917 20.50 33.13 7.80
C ASN A 917 21.22 34.39 8.30
N GLN A 918 22.01 34.26 9.38
CA GLN A 918 22.90 35.33 9.81
C GLN A 918 23.96 35.66 8.73
N GLU A 919 24.05 36.92 8.31
CA GLU A 919 25.03 37.40 7.32
C GLU A 919 26.48 37.35 7.82
N LYS A 920 26.70 37.39 9.14
CA LYS A 920 28.01 37.34 9.78
C LYS A 920 28.05 36.26 10.85
N LYS A 921 29.14 35.47 10.85
CA LYS A 921 29.37 34.46 11.89
C LYS A 921 29.56 35.13 13.25
N GLN A 922 28.77 34.71 14.23
CA GLN A 922 28.98 35.03 15.63
C GLN A 922 30.08 34.14 16.19
N LEU A 923 31.02 34.75 16.89
CA LEU A 923 32.17 34.06 17.41
C LEU A 923 32.66 34.73 18.71
N PHE A 924 32.77 33.93 19.76
CA PHE A 924 33.27 34.37 21.07
C PHE A 924 33.72 33.16 21.90
N GLY A 925 34.59 33.40 22.88
CA GLY A 925 35.09 32.37 23.77
C GLY A 925 36.17 32.88 24.70
N SER A 926 37.19 32.06 24.91
CA SER A 926 38.32 32.34 25.79
C SER A 926 39.65 32.30 25.05
N PHE A 927 40.58 33.13 25.50
CA PHE A 927 41.89 33.34 24.90
C PHE A 927 42.99 33.20 25.96
N TYR A 928 44.09 32.58 25.55
CA TYR A 928 45.20 32.23 26.44
C TYR A 928 46.54 32.55 25.80
N HIS A 929 47.45 33.14 26.60
CA HIS A 929 48.86 33.25 26.25
C HIS A 929 49.60 32.01 26.73
N PHE A 930 50.34 31.34 25.85
CA PHE A 930 51.01 30.07 26.15
C PHE A 930 52.54 30.15 26.02
N GLY A 931 53.11 31.36 26.07
CA GLY A 931 54.56 31.58 26.00
C GLY A 931 55.13 31.85 24.59
N HIS A 932 54.29 31.92 23.56
CA HIS A 932 54.72 32.15 22.18
C HIS A 932 54.75 33.64 21.80
N ASP A 933 55.74 34.06 21.02
CA ASP A 933 55.95 35.47 20.67
C ASP A 933 54.91 36.02 19.68
N GLU A 934 54.42 35.16 18.77
CA GLU A 934 53.54 35.61 17.68
C GLU A 934 52.08 35.17 17.79
N TYR A 935 51.78 34.11 18.53
CA TYR A 935 50.47 33.45 18.52
C TYR A 935 49.89 33.32 19.93
N ILE A 936 48.57 33.48 20.04
CA ILE A 936 47.80 33.15 21.24
C ILE A 936 46.79 32.05 20.93
N LEU A 937 46.46 31.24 21.94
CA LEU A 937 45.49 30.16 21.87
C LEU A 937 44.08 30.72 22.06
N HIS A 938 43.12 30.24 21.30
CA HIS A 938 41.71 30.53 21.54
C HIS A 938 40.85 29.25 21.53
N ILE A 939 39.85 29.22 22.40
CA ILE A 939 38.77 28.22 22.40
C ILE A 939 37.47 29.00 22.31
N GLU A 940 36.74 28.84 21.21
CA GLU A 940 35.57 29.68 20.92
C GLU A 940 34.44 28.88 20.30
N VAL A 941 33.21 29.35 20.52
CA VAL A 941 32.08 28.92 19.72
C VAL A 941 32.01 29.80 18.49
N ALA A 942 31.90 29.20 17.31
CA ALA A 942 31.68 29.90 16.06
C ALA A 942 30.46 29.30 15.36
N THR A 943 29.42 30.11 15.15
CA THR A 943 28.12 29.67 14.62
C THR A 943 27.50 28.55 15.45
N GLN A 944 27.68 27.28 15.06
CA GLN A 944 27.13 26.11 15.75
C GLN A 944 28.22 25.20 16.35
N HIS A 945 29.49 25.46 16.04
CA HIS A 945 30.60 24.55 16.34
C HIS A 945 31.54 25.15 17.37
N LEU A 946 32.20 24.29 18.15
CA LEU A 946 33.31 24.69 19.00
C LEU A 946 34.62 24.60 18.20
N HIS A 947 35.51 25.55 18.39
CA HIS A 947 36.82 25.61 17.76
C HIS A 947 37.93 25.78 18.79
N ILE A 948 39.08 25.17 18.52
CA ILE A 948 40.34 25.45 19.20
C ILE A 948 41.39 25.83 18.16
N GLY A 949 42.14 26.89 18.38
CA GLY A 949 43.04 27.41 17.35
C GLY A 949 44.05 28.41 17.85
N LEU A 950 44.79 28.96 16.89
CA LEU A 950 45.79 30.00 17.09
C LEU A 950 45.41 31.25 16.30
N VAL A 951 45.66 32.40 16.92
CA VAL A 951 45.52 33.71 16.27
C VAL A 951 46.74 34.59 16.53
N LYS A 952 47.12 35.41 15.54
CA LYS A 952 48.27 36.32 15.64
C LYS A 952 47.94 37.52 16.52
N TYR A 953 48.90 37.96 17.31
CA TYR A 953 48.75 39.11 18.19
C TYR A 953 49.96 40.06 18.16
N THR A 954 49.75 41.28 18.64
CA THR A 954 50.81 42.19 19.10
C THR A 954 50.57 42.55 20.55
N LYS A 955 51.66 42.87 21.25
CA LYS A 955 51.63 43.28 22.65
C LYS A 955 52.21 44.69 22.78
N ASN A 956 51.41 45.60 23.33
CA ASN A 956 51.85 46.94 23.74
C ASN A 956 51.69 47.00 25.26
N ASP A 957 52.80 47.03 26.00
CA ASP A 957 52.84 46.90 27.47
C ASP A 957 52.16 45.60 27.97
N GLU A 958 51.13 45.69 28.82
CA GLU A 958 50.33 44.56 29.31
C GLU A 958 49.10 44.23 28.44
N ASN A 959 48.91 44.96 27.34
CA ASN A 959 47.71 44.88 26.49
C ASN A 959 47.94 44.03 25.23
N TYR A 960 47.15 42.96 25.08
CA TYR A 960 47.15 42.08 23.91
C TYR A 960 46.17 42.59 22.85
N LYS A 961 46.61 42.68 21.59
CA LYS A 961 45.77 43.07 20.46
C LYS A 961 45.84 42.03 19.34
N ILE A 962 44.69 41.52 18.89
CA ILE A 962 44.59 40.52 17.82
C ILE A 962 44.78 41.19 16.46
N ILE A 963 45.59 40.58 15.59
CA ILE A 963 45.86 41.07 14.24
C ILE A 963 45.21 40.16 13.21
N LYS A 964 44.78 40.77 12.09
CA LYS A 964 44.19 40.05 10.98
C LYS A 964 45.18 39.04 10.37
N MET A 965 44.83 37.76 10.35
CA MET A 965 45.64 36.71 9.70
C MET A 965 45.25 36.51 8.23
N GLN A 966 46.22 36.11 7.41
CA GLN A 966 46.05 35.70 6.03
C GLN A 966 46.25 34.18 5.89
N GLU A 967 45.65 33.56 4.87
CA GLU A 967 45.69 32.10 4.65
C GLU A 967 47.12 31.54 4.57
N ALA A 968 48.07 32.30 4.01
CA ALA A 968 49.48 31.91 3.92
C ALA A 968 50.12 31.61 5.29
N MET A 969 49.60 32.19 6.38
CA MET A 969 50.10 31.97 7.74
C MET A 969 49.75 30.58 8.30
N LEU A 970 48.87 29.81 7.65
CA LEU A 970 48.63 28.42 8.00
C LEU A 970 49.87 27.54 7.79
N ALA A 971 50.66 27.83 6.74
CA ALA A 971 51.90 27.10 6.46
C ALA A 971 52.94 27.33 7.56
N ASP A 972 53.04 28.57 8.07
CA ASP A 972 53.92 28.93 9.19
C ASP A 972 53.52 28.19 10.49
N ILE A 973 52.24 28.18 10.84
CA ILE A 973 51.74 27.42 11.99
C ILE A 973 52.04 25.92 11.85
N LYS A 974 51.90 25.34 10.65
CA LYS A 974 52.22 23.92 10.39
C LYS A 974 53.73 23.63 10.40
N GLN A 975 54.58 24.63 10.21
CA GLN A 975 56.03 24.51 10.37
C GLN A 975 56.46 24.62 11.84
N GLN A 976 55.82 25.52 12.60
CA GLN A 976 56.15 25.80 14.00
C GLN A 976 55.51 24.82 14.99
N PHE A 977 54.38 24.18 14.65
CA PHE A 977 53.66 23.25 15.54
C PHE A 977 53.31 21.93 14.83
N ILE A 978 53.62 20.81 15.49
CA ILE A 978 53.32 19.47 14.98
C ILE A 978 52.02 18.97 15.58
N PHE A 979 50.93 19.07 14.81
CA PHE A 979 49.62 18.54 15.19
C PHE A 979 49.48 17.07 14.77
N PRO A 980 48.86 16.19 15.60
CA PRO A 980 48.50 14.84 15.19
C PRO A 980 47.56 14.85 13.98
N GLU A 981 47.62 13.82 13.13
CA GLU A 981 46.74 13.68 11.94
C GLU A 981 45.24 13.76 12.27
N SER A 982 44.84 13.40 13.50
CA SER A 982 43.46 13.51 13.98
C SER A 982 42.96 14.96 14.19
N LEU A 983 43.85 15.96 14.10
CA LEU A 983 43.58 17.38 14.26
C LEU A 983 43.84 18.13 12.93
N ASP A 984 42.78 18.32 12.15
CA ASP A 984 42.85 19.05 10.88
C ASP A 984 42.73 20.57 11.11
N ILE A 985 43.88 21.24 11.26
CA ILE A 985 43.95 22.69 11.42
C ILE A 985 43.80 23.41 10.07
N LYS A 986 42.84 24.35 10.00
CA LYS A 986 42.47 25.09 8.80
C LYS A 986 42.40 26.58 9.04
N TYR A 987 42.78 27.36 8.04
CA TYR A 987 42.49 28.79 8.02
C TYR A 987 40.99 29.03 7.90
N ARG A 988 40.46 29.94 8.72
CA ARG A 988 39.07 30.39 8.71
C ARG A 988 39.07 31.89 8.45
N ASN A 989 38.38 32.33 7.41
CA ASN A 989 38.29 33.73 7.00
C ASN A 989 37.26 34.55 7.80
N TRP A 990 36.85 34.08 8.98
CA TRP A 990 35.84 34.71 9.84
C TRP A 990 36.49 35.79 10.72
N GLY A 991 35.79 36.87 11.07
CA GLY A 991 36.33 37.92 11.93
C GLY A 991 37.67 38.48 11.43
N LEU A 992 38.73 38.34 12.22
CA LEU A 992 40.09 38.75 11.87
C LEU A 992 40.91 37.66 11.17
N GLY A 993 40.35 36.48 10.92
CA GLY A 993 41.09 35.36 10.36
C GLY A 993 41.93 34.63 11.43
N TRP A 994 41.84 33.31 11.44
CA TRP A 994 42.40 32.42 12.46
C TRP A 994 42.66 31.03 11.86
N CYS A 995 43.57 30.29 12.48
CA CYS A 995 43.81 28.89 12.13
C CYS A 995 43.28 27.99 13.25
N SER A 996 42.23 27.23 12.99
CA SER A 996 41.55 26.43 14.03
C SER A 996 41.16 25.04 13.56
N VAL A 997 41.08 24.13 14.53
CA VAL A 997 40.48 22.81 14.41
C VAL A 997 39.01 22.92 14.76
N ASP A 998 38.16 22.28 13.96
CA ASP A 998 36.74 22.14 14.24
C ASP A 998 36.53 20.96 15.21
N CYS A 999 35.99 21.25 16.40
CA CYS A 999 35.72 20.26 17.44
C CYS A 999 34.33 19.63 17.32
N GLY A 1000 33.51 20.07 16.36
CA GLY A 1000 32.16 19.58 16.10
C GLY A 1000 31.06 20.51 16.62
N ASN A 1001 29.82 20.12 16.33
CA ASN A 1001 28.62 20.84 16.75
C ASN A 1001 28.50 20.89 18.29
N PHE A 1002 28.18 22.05 18.84
CA PHE A 1002 28.18 22.33 20.28
C PHE A 1002 26.95 23.12 20.79
N ILE A 1003 25.97 23.40 19.92
CA ILE A 1003 24.75 24.17 20.26
C ILE A 1003 23.59 23.34 20.82
N GLU A 1004 23.67 22.00 20.77
CA GLU A 1004 22.57 21.10 21.15
C GLU A 1004 22.88 20.39 22.47
N PRO A 1005 22.65 21.03 23.64
CA PRO A 1005 22.97 20.44 24.94
C PRO A 1005 22.06 19.26 25.29
N CYS A 1006 21.01 19.00 24.51
CA CYS A 1006 20.20 17.79 24.64
C CYS A 1006 20.91 16.55 24.11
N ASN A 1007 22.06 16.67 23.41
CA ASN A 1007 22.94 15.54 23.13
C ASN A 1007 23.78 15.18 24.38
N ALA A 1008 23.80 13.91 24.80
CA ALA A 1008 24.47 13.51 26.04
C ALA A 1008 26.00 13.81 26.04
N ALA A 1009 26.67 13.71 24.89
CA ALA A 1009 28.09 13.98 24.80
C ALA A 1009 28.40 15.50 24.88
N ILE A 1010 27.55 16.34 24.30
CA ILE A 1010 27.64 17.81 24.40
C ILE A 1010 27.31 18.25 25.82
N TYR A 1011 26.23 17.73 26.41
CA TYR A 1011 25.87 18.01 27.81
C TYR A 1011 27.04 17.71 28.75
N HIS A 1012 27.63 16.52 28.65
CA HIS A 1012 28.78 16.13 29.47
C HIS A 1012 29.99 17.05 29.25
N ALA A 1013 30.23 17.51 28.01
CA ALA A 1013 31.28 18.49 27.75
C ALA A 1013 31.01 19.86 28.38
N LEU A 1014 29.74 20.28 28.47
CA LEU A 1014 29.35 21.54 29.10
C LEU A 1014 29.51 21.53 30.62
N ILE A 1015 29.19 20.40 31.28
CA ILE A 1015 29.19 20.33 32.76
C ILE A 1015 30.46 19.69 33.37
N ASP A 1016 31.18 18.83 32.64
CA ASP A 1016 32.44 18.21 33.07
C ASP A 1016 33.43 18.18 31.89
N PHE A 1017 33.89 19.38 31.52
CA PHE A 1017 34.78 19.59 30.38
C PHE A 1017 36.02 18.69 30.44
N LYS A 1018 36.71 18.61 31.59
CA LYS A 1018 37.97 17.89 31.76
C LYS A 1018 37.84 16.38 31.49
N ASN A 1019 36.75 15.76 31.92
CA ASN A 1019 36.55 14.32 31.73
C ASN A 1019 35.82 13.96 30.43
N SER A 1020 35.31 14.96 29.71
CA SER A 1020 34.60 14.78 28.45
C SER A 1020 35.45 14.15 27.34
N ARG A 1021 34.78 13.50 26.38
CA ARG A 1021 35.43 13.00 25.16
C ARG A 1021 36.00 14.13 24.31
N LEU A 1022 35.32 15.28 24.28
CA LEU A 1022 35.78 16.48 23.59
C LEU A 1022 37.17 16.91 24.06
N PHE A 1023 37.36 17.02 25.38
CA PHE A 1023 38.66 17.40 25.93
C PHE A 1023 39.73 16.37 25.59
N LYS A 1024 39.48 15.09 25.87
CA LYS A 1024 40.46 14.01 25.65
C LYS A 1024 40.87 13.86 24.18
N ASN A 1025 39.93 13.96 23.25
CA ASN A 1025 40.17 13.63 21.84
C ASN A 1025 40.57 14.83 20.98
N LYS A 1026 40.29 16.07 21.42
CA LYS A 1026 40.57 17.28 20.64
C LYS A 1026 41.43 18.26 21.41
N ILE A 1027 40.93 18.76 22.54
CA ILE A 1027 41.58 19.85 23.27
C ILE A 1027 42.93 19.43 23.85
N ALA A 1028 43.01 18.31 24.57
CA ALA A 1028 44.24 17.83 25.20
C ALA A 1028 45.33 17.51 24.15
N LEU A 1029 44.94 16.97 22.99
CA LEU A 1029 45.87 16.72 21.89
C LEU A 1029 46.39 18.04 21.28
N PHE A 1030 45.53 19.05 21.14
CA PHE A 1030 45.94 20.36 20.64
C PHE A 1030 46.91 21.04 21.61
N LEU A 1031 46.60 21.04 22.91
CA LEU A 1031 47.49 21.60 23.95
C LEU A 1031 48.84 20.88 24.02
N LYS A 1032 48.85 19.55 23.80
CA LYS A 1032 50.09 18.77 23.73
C LYS A 1032 50.96 19.20 22.54
N ALA A 1033 50.36 19.54 21.39
CA ALA A 1033 51.10 20.04 20.24
C ALA A 1033 51.77 21.40 20.51
N LEU A 1034 51.19 22.22 21.39
CA LEU A 1034 51.76 23.53 21.77
C LEU A 1034 52.89 23.46 22.79
N THR A 1035 53.07 22.34 23.48
CA THR A 1035 54.04 22.16 24.60
C THR A 1035 55.27 21.32 24.22
N ILE A 1036 55.34 20.85 22.97
CA ILE A 1036 56.51 20.14 22.40
C ILE A 1036 57.57 21.12 21.88
N HIS A 1037 57.21 22.39 21.73
CA HIS A 1037 58.08 23.56 21.58
C HIS A 1037 58.07 24.37 22.89
#